data_AF-A0A6A5GJ52-F1
#
_entry.id   AF-A0A6A5GJ52-F1
#
_cell.length_a   1.000
_cell.length_b   1.000
_cell.length_c   1.000
_cell.angle_alpha   90.00
_cell.angle_beta   90.00
_cell.angle_gamma   90.00
#
_symmetry.space_group_name_H-M   'P 1'
#
loop_
_entity.id
_entity.type
_entity.pdbx_description
1 polymer ?
#
loop_
_entity_poly.entity_id
_entity_poly.type
_entity_poly.pdbx_seq_one_letter_code
_entity_poly.pdbx_strand_id
1 'polypeptide(L)'
;MSVPSLLDLTSSQVMDFIFEGTLPPSAYQLDPVISNRLFEEYCRIYDIEITKSVMKEICSRLNVTRVDMRHCVVQRSEILILQNLNLESLMMGSLMCLEPKQITAPSTTLKIEALLKRCLNEESRKSLKHLDLSQTGNDYLDGWVENISKLLPSLISLGIAGRPLSATEFTTLCTCYPNLRNLDISNSNVKDLKGISNLSNLEVLAIGGLEVTDMKEVFELKKLRVLDLSSRECLCCLRNLLEYFLSCHKVLPDLRFIDCSGNFANPDMIANLLETHKTLQQVGLIGLDRDFPDFPDVKLLTFTTMRASIEAIHHYTTTKNYSAIVAILKKISDILVENYDGETEVTLRECFYALCRVIKEFPDGQSLHKLVTECLRIMCRDTRIYMLSVSERHDLVNTLFTICDHWPTYKQDFEQSETIHNVWRMFQNLSFLMTKNLNYRRIFETAMEYVMDEGTMIGYIEGCCLKVMGASVDQMSPSDQLSIFVNRQTCRHLLDLLNKSYKLNRHEIYRLVLGILYKMVAQCPEVFVEMGGVWILIGHLKKFNYYDSLCMLRILVTSKQQKIVQEMGKTDNVQRLVRFLQACATELDVSPNTYMIKEKTFILASILSEIIFHSKESHLKTIYWRTVTRILREVLIKLSGAPTCSIDTIFFETYYETPRGEDLMETPIEYLKRNRDERGCCLYCLLQGV
;
A
#
# COMPACT_ATOMS: atom_id res chain seq x y z
N MET A 1 22.74 8.87 6.20
CA MET A 1 22.67 7.47 5.72
C MET A 1 23.28 6.56 6.77
N SER A 2 22.52 5.60 7.29
CA SER A 2 23.14 4.30 7.61
C SER A 2 23.02 3.46 6.34
N VAL A 3 24.15 3.08 5.75
CA VAL A 3 24.14 2.04 4.71
C VAL A 3 23.50 0.80 5.36
N PRO A 4 22.46 0.19 4.76
CA PRO A 4 21.90 -1.05 5.28
C PRO A 4 23.05 -2.04 5.50
N SER A 5 23.05 -2.73 6.64
CA SER A 5 24.12 -3.70 6.88
C SER A 5 24.09 -4.75 5.78
N LEU A 6 25.26 -5.34 5.46
CA LEU A 6 25.29 -6.46 4.51
C LEU A 6 24.29 -7.55 4.93
N LEU A 7 24.13 -7.76 6.24
CA LEU A 7 23.15 -8.66 6.80
C LEU A 7 21.70 -8.28 6.41
N ASP A 8 21.31 -7.00 6.48
CA ASP A 8 19.97 -6.56 6.03
C ASP A 8 19.74 -6.89 4.55
N LEU A 9 20.75 -6.65 3.72
CA LEU A 9 20.67 -6.83 2.27
C LEU A 9 20.63 -8.31 1.86
N THR A 10 21.24 -9.20 2.65
CA THR A 10 21.39 -10.62 2.29
C THR A 10 20.42 -11.55 3.00
N SER A 11 19.74 -11.13 4.08
CA SER A 11 18.96 -12.05 4.93
C SER A 11 17.85 -12.77 4.16
N SER A 12 17.08 -12.05 3.33
CA SER A 12 16.04 -12.65 2.47
C SER A 12 16.64 -13.66 1.49
N GLN A 13 17.71 -13.28 0.78
CA GLN A 13 18.38 -14.14 -0.19
C GLN A 13 18.97 -15.41 0.45
N VAL A 14 19.48 -15.32 1.67
CA VAL A 14 19.97 -16.49 2.42
C VAL A 14 18.82 -17.43 2.76
N MET A 15 17.66 -16.90 3.14
CA MET A 15 16.47 -17.71 3.36
C MET A 15 16.01 -18.39 2.08
N ASP A 16 16.01 -17.69 0.94
CA ASP A 16 15.72 -18.29 -0.37
C ASP A 16 16.64 -19.48 -0.67
N PHE A 17 17.95 -19.35 -0.43
CA PHE A 17 18.89 -20.46 -0.63
C PHE A 17 18.66 -21.63 0.35
N ILE A 18 18.19 -21.36 1.57
CA ILE A 18 17.78 -22.41 2.51
C ILE A 18 16.53 -23.13 2.00
N PHE A 19 15.55 -22.40 1.47
CA PHE A 19 14.33 -22.96 0.90
C PHE A 19 14.59 -23.81 -0.35
N GLU A 20 15.47 -23.32 -1.23
CA GLU A 20 15.90 -24.01 -2.44
C GLU A 20 16.84 -25.20 -2.15
N GLY A 21 17.38 -25.30 -0.93
CA GLY A 21 18.40 -26.30 -0.57
C GLY A 21 19.73 -26.08 -1.31
N THR A 22 19.99 -24.86 -1.78
CA THR A 22 21.18 -24.46 -2.56
C THR A 22 22.25 -23.79 -1.70
N LEU A 23 21.96 -23.54 -0.42
CA LEU A 23 22.94 -22.98 0.50
C LEU A 23 24.17 -23.92 0.62
N PRO A 24 25.41 -23.41 0.44
CA PRO A 24 26.60 -24.24 0.49
C PRO A 24 26.70 -25.05 1.80
N PRO A 25 27.08 -26.33 1.73
CA PRO A 25 27.22 -27.14 2.93
C PRO A 25 28.31 -26.58 3.87
N SER A 26 27.88 -26.22 5.08
CA SER A 26 28.74 -25.85 6.21
C SER A 26 28.70 -26.95 7.29
N ALA A 27 29.84 -27.17 7.97
CA ALA A 27 29.94 -28.05 9.13
C ALA A 27 29.44 -27.39 10.44
N TYR A 28 29.17 -26.09 10.43
CA TYR A 28 28.81 -25.31 11.61
C TYR A 28 27.45 -24.64 11.43
N GLN A 29 26.67 -24.62 12.51
CA GLN A 29 25.51 -23.74 12.63
C GLN A 29 25.97 -22.28 12.69
N LEU A 30 25.16 -21.39 12.14
CA LEU A 30 25.33 -19.95 12.31
C LEU A 30 25.17 -19.57 13.78
N ASP A 31 25.82 -18.48 14.20
CA ASP A 31 25.68 -18.00 15.58
C ASP A 31 24.23 -17.59 15.89
N PRO A 32 23.82 -17.56 17.17
CA PRO A 32 22.45 -17.25 17.54
C PRO A 32 21.94 -15.89 17.09
N VAL A 33 22.79 -14.85 17.03
CA VAL A 33 22.33 -13.50 16.67
C VAL A 33 21.91 -13.46 15.21
N ILE A 34 22.74 -14.02 14.32
CA ILE A 34 22.42 -14.12 12.90
C ILE A 34 21.26 -15.10 12.68
N SER A 35 21.28 -16.25 13.36
CA SER A 35 20.25 -17.29 13.23
C SER A 35 18.86 -16.78 13.60
N ASN A 36 18.73 -16.05 14.72
CA ASN A 36 17.45 -15.48 15.16
C ASN A 36 16.91 -14.46 14.15
N ARG A 37 17.80 -13.66 13.55
CA ARG A 37 17.40 -12.67 12.54
C ARG A 37 16.98 -13.30 11.21
N LEU A 38 17.70 -14.33 10.75
CA LEU A 38 17.28 -15.10 9.57
C LEU A 38 15.94 -15.80 9.82
N PHE A 39 15.73 -16.32 11.04
CA PHE A 39 14.46 -16.93 11.42
C PHE A 39 13.31 -15.91 11.49
N GLU A 40 13.58 -14.67 11.91
CA GLU A 40 12.60 -13.59 11.87
C GLU A 40 12.20 -13.24 10.44
N GLU A 41 13.16 -13.14 9.51
CA GLU A 41 12.85 -12.96 8.09
C GLU A 41 12.05 -14.15 7.54
N TYR A 42 12.36 -15.38 7.96
CA TYR A 42 11.54 -16.55 7.66
C TYR A 42 10.08 -16.37 8.11
N CYS A 43 9.85 -15.93 9.35
CA CYS A 43 8.49 -15.71 9.86
C CYS A 43 7.71 -14.62 9.10
N ARG A 44 8.39 -13.70 8.40
CA ARG A 44 7.75 -12.67 7.56
C ARG A 44 7.34 -13.18 6.18
N ILE A 45 7.95 -14.25 5.69
CA ILE A 45 7.64 -14.83 4.37
C ILE A 45 6.51 -15.86 4.57
N TYR A 46 5.28 -15.37 4.75
CA TYR A 46 4.11 -16.14 5.20
C TYR A 46 3.60 -17.24 4.26
N ASP A 47 4.08 -17.29 3.00
CA ASP A 47 3.43 -18.06 1.94
C ASP A 47 4.21 -19.31 1.46
N ILE A 48 5.30 -19.69 2.15
CA ILE A 48 6.11 -20.86 1.74
C ILE A 48 5.72 -22.10 2.55
N GLU A 49 5.24 -23.14 1.86
CA GLU A 49 4.96 -24.44 2.46
C GLU A 49 6.25 -25.08 3.01
N ILE A 50 6.28 -25.35 4.32
CA ILE A 50 7.45 -25.99 4.94
C ILE A 50 7.46 -27.48 4.63
N THR A 51 8.33 -27.87 3.72
CA THR A 51 8.63 -29.29 3.50
C THR A 51 9.53 -29.83 4.63
N LYS A 52 9.50 -31.15 4.85
CA LYS A 52 10.42 -31.81 5.79
C LYS A 52 11.90 -31.54 5.48
N SER A 53 12.24 -31.29 4.21
CA SER A 53 13.60 -30.97 3.78
C SER A 53 14.03 -29.60 4.27
N VAL A 54 13.17 -28.59 4.09
CA VAL A 54 13.41 -27.21 4.55
C VAL A 54 13.56 -27.17 6.06
N MET A 55 12.66 -27.85 6.79
CA MET A 55 12.75 -27.95 8.24
C MET A 55 14.10 -28.52 8.70
N LYS A 56 14.58 -29.58 8.04
CA LYS A 56 15.88 -30.18 8.34
C LYS A 56 17.02 -29.20 8.07
N GLU A 57 16.96 -28.46 6.97
CA GLU A 57 17.96 -27.46 6.62
C GLU A 57 18.01 -26.37 7.69
N ILE A 58 16.86 -25.77 8.05
CA ILE A 58 16.75 -24.74 9.11
C ILE A 58 17.37 -25.24 10.42
N CYS A 59 16.95 -26.42 10.90
CA CYS A 59 17.43 -26.94 12.19
C CYS A 59 18.93 -27.31 12.15
N SER A 60 19.46 -27.68 10.99
CA SER A 60 20.89 -28.02 10.84
C SER A 60 21.79 -26.81 10.65
N ARG A 61 21.27 -25.70 10.11
CA ARG A 61 22.04 -24.50 9.75
C ARG A 61 21.93 -23.39 10.78
N LEU A 62 20.77 -23.24 11.41
CA LEU A 62 20.47 -22.10 12.27
C LEU A 62 20.46 -22.53 13.74
N ASN A 63 21.20 -21.82 14.58
CA ASN A 63 21.14 -21.95 16.03
C ASN A 63 20.12 -20.95 16.59
N VAL A 64 18.84 -21.17 16.31
CA VAL A 64 17.76 -20.27 16.73
C VAL A 64 17.45 -20.50 18.21
N THR A 65 17.61 -19.45 19.01
CA THR A 65 17.36 -19.44 20.45
C THR A 65 16.21 -18.50 20.85
N ARG A 66 15.81 -17.60 19.96
CA ARG A 66 14.73 -16.62 20.18
C ARG A 66 13.80 -16.63 18.99
N VAL A 67 12.52 -16.85 19.26
CA VAL A 67 11.48 -16.87 18.24
C VAL A 67 10.41 -15.85 18.60
N ASP A 68 10.08 -14.97 17.67
CA ASP A 68 8.95 -14.05 17.75
C ASP A 68 7.97 -14.33 16.61
N MET A 69 6.81 -14.85 16.97
CA MET A 69 5.72 -15.16 16.04
C MET A 69 4.48 -14.34 16.36
N ARG A 70 4.57 -13.23 17.11
CA ARG A 70 3.40 -12.45 17.56
C ARG A 70 2.47 -11.98 16.45
N HIS A 71 3.00 -11.86 15.24
CA HIS A 71 2.25 -11.45 14.06
C HIS A 71 1.81 -12.62 13.17
N CYS A 72 2.21 -13.85 13.52
CA CYS A 72 1.93 -15.04 12.76
C CYS A 72 0.71 -15.79 13.31
N VAL A 73 -0.01 -16.46 12.41
CA VAL A 73 -0.92 -17.54 12.78
C VAL A 73 -0.11 -18.82 12.84
N VAL A 74 0.02 -19.40 14.02
CA VAL A 74 0.84 -20.60 14.25
C VAL A 74 0.15 -21.81 13.62
N GLN A 75 0.80 -22.45 12.66
CA GLN A 75 0.35 -23.68 12.02
C GLN A 75 1.11 -24.90 12.55
N ARG A 76 0.83 -26.08 11.98
CA ARG A 76 1.46 -27.33 12.42
C ARG A 76 2.94 -27.41 12.06
N SER A 77 3.35 -26.74 10.98
CA SER A 77 4.72 -26.68 10.49
C SER A 77 5.64 -25.94 11.48
N GLU A 78 5.20 -24.81 12.02
CA GLU A 78 6.00 -24.03 12.97
C GLU A 78 6.16 -24.80 14.28
N ILE A 79 5.13 -25.53 14.72
CA ILE A 79 5.22 -26.43 15.89
C ILE A 79 6.35 -27.46 15.71
N LEU A 80 6.49 -28.04 14.51
CA LEU A 80 7.55 -29.01 14.23
C LEU A 80 8.93 -28.37 14.22
N ILE A 81 9.06 -27.12 13.77
CA ILE A 81 10.33 -26.38 13.85
C ILE A 81 10.69 -26.13 15.32
N LEU A 82 9.77 -25.57 16.10
CA LEU A 82 10.01 -25.26 17.52
C LEU A 82 10.44 -26.50 18.31
N GLN A 83 9.89 -27.68 17.98
CA GLN A 83 10.28 -28.97 18.58
C GLN A 83 11.75 -29.34 18.37
N ASN A 84 12.43 -28.74 17.40
CA ASN A 84 13.82 -29.05 17.06
C ASN A 84 14.79 -27.92 17.45
N LEU A 85 14.30 -26.87 18.12
CA LEU A 85 15.12 -25.72 18.55
C LEU A 85 15.35 -25.73 20.07
N ASN A 86 16.46 -25.13 20.49
CA ASN A 86 16.82 -24.96 21.90
C ASN A 86 16.58 -23.49 22.31
N LEU A 87 15.34 -23.21 22.71
CA LEU A 87 14.86 -21.85 22.91
C LEU A 87 15.18 -21.32 24.31
N GLU A 88 15.53 -20.04 24.35
CA GLU A 88 15.58 -19.21 25.55
C GLU A 88 14.43 -18.19 25.60
N SER A 89 13.87 -17.83 24.45
CA SER A 89 12.77 -16.85 24.33
C SER A 89 11.76 -17.30 23.28
N LEU A 90 10.48 -17.28 23.65
CA LEU A 90 9.37 -17.59 22.74
C LEU A 90 8.25 -16.55 22.91
N MET A 91 7.94 -15.82 21.84
CA MET A 91 6.75 -15.00 21.76
C MET A 91 5.77 -15.66 20.79
N MET A 92 4.66 -16.16 21.32
CA MET A 92 3.70 -16.98 20.58
C MET A 92 2.71 -16.09 19.81
N GLY A 93 2.46 -16.49 18.56
CA GLY A 93 1.42 -15.91 17.71
C GLY A 93 0.02 -16.47 17.97
N SER A 94 -0.89 -16.13 17.08
CA SER A 94 -2.29 -16.59 17.12
C SER A 94 -2.39 -18.09 16.98
N LEU A 95 -3.11 -18.75 17.90
CA LEU A 95 -3.33 -20.20 17.91
C LEU A 95 -4.71 -20.59 17.38
N MET A 96 -5.47 -19.62 16.86
CA MET A 96 -6.87 -19.79 16.42
C MET A 96 -7.04 -20.89 15.35
N CYS A 97 -6.03 -21.14 14.52
CA CYS A 97 -6.10 -22.18 13.47
C CYS A 97 -5.81 -23.61 13.96
N LEU A 98 -5.42 -23.78 15.23
CA LEU A 98 -5.12 -25.10 15.81
C LEU A 98 -6.33 -25.73 16.51
N GLU A 99 -7.45 -25.00 16.62
CA GLU A 99 -8.71 -25.52 17.13
C GLU A 99 -9.38 -26.49 16.14
N PRO A 100 -10.08 -27.54 16.63
CA PRO A 100 -10.93 -28.36 15.77
C PRO A 100 -12.02 -27.49 15.14
N LYS A 101 -12.18 -27.54 13.81
CA LYS A 101 -13.26 -26.86 13.07
C LYS A 101 -14.64 -27.42 13.50
N GLN A 102 -15.19 -27.00 14.64
CA GLN A 102 -16.60 -27.17 14.97
C GLN A 102 -17.28 -25.80 14.87
N ILE A 103 -18.20 -25.69 13.91
CA ILE A 103 -18.78 -24.45 13.38
C ILE A 103 -19.81 -23.81 14.35
N THR A 104 -20.00 -24.29 15.58
CA THR A 104 -21.14 -23.85 16.41
C THR A 104 -20.91 -23.74 17.92
N ALA A 105 -19.68 -23.67 18.43
CA ALA A 105 -19.45 -23.45 19.87
C ALA A 105 -18.54 -22.23 20.13
N PRO A 106 -18.86 -21.37 21.11
CA PRO A 106 -17.96 -20.30 21.54
C PRO A 106 -16.74 -20.90 22.28
N SER A 107 -15.54 -20.43 21.93
CA SER A 107 -14.26 -20.60 22.66
C SER A 107 -14.01 -22.01 23.23
N THR A 108 -13.32 -22.88 22.47
CA THR A 108 -12.73 -24.06 23.10
C THR A 108 -11.53 -23.62 23.94
N THR A 109 -11.69 -23.63 25.27
CA THR A 109 -10.58 -23.37 26.19
C THR A 109 -9.39 -24.29 25.89
N LEU A 110 -8.23 -23.68 25.67
CA LEU A 110 -7.02 -24.36 25.20
C LEU A 110 -6.23 -24.93 26.38
N LYS A 111 -5.81 -26.20 26.26
CA LYS A 111 -4.79 -26.80 27.14
C LYS A 111 -3.39 -26.34 26.73
N ILE A 112 -3.06 -25.10 27.10
CA ILE A 112 -1.82 -24.43 26.69
C ILE A 112 -0.57 -25.20 27.13
N GLU A 113 -0.59 -25.86 28.29
CA GLU A 113 0.52 -26.68 28.79
C GLU A 113 0.80 -27.88 27.87
N ALA A 114 -0.25 -28.52 27.36
CA ALA A 114 -0.13 -29.65 26.45
C ALA A 114 0.41 -29.20 25.08
N LEU A 115 -0.02 -28.03 24.62
CA LEU A 115 0.50 -27.43 23.39
C LEU A 115 1.97 -27.05 23.55
N LEU A 116 2.36 -26.36 24.62
CA LEU A 116 3.77 -26.00 24.87
C LEU A 116 4.64 -27.25 25.03
N LYS A 117 4.15 -28.29 25.71
CA LYS A 117 4.87 -29.58 25.80
C LYS A 117 5.05 -30.25 24.44
N ARG A 118 4.11 -30.04 23.52
CA ARG A 118 4.25 -30.48 22.13
C ARG A 118 5.20 -29.58 21.36
N CYS A 119 5.21 -28.27 21.57
CA CYS A 119 6.05 -27.33 20.81
C CYS A 119 7.51 -27.30 21.26
N LEU A 120 7.80 -27.62 22.52
CA LEU A 120 9.12 -27.43 23.11
C LEU A 120 9.81 -28.75 23.40
N ASN A 121 11.06 -28.87 22.98
CA ASN A 121 11.90 -30.02 23.34
C ASN A 121 12.30 -30.02 24.82
N GLU A 122 13.02 -31.06 25.27
CA GLU A 122 13.45 -31.18 26.66
C GLU A 122 14.39 -30.07 27.12
N GLU A 123 15.27 -29.60 26.24
CA GLU A 123 16.25 -28.57 26.58
C GLU A 123 15.57 -27.22 26.73
N SER A 124 14.77 -26.82 25.74
CA SER A 124 13.93 -25.62 25.78
C SER A 124 13.07 -25.56 27.03
N ARG A 125 12.44 -26.68 27.43
CA ARG A 125 11.62 -26.71 28.66
C ARG A 125 12.43 -26.41 29.93
N LYS A 126 13.73 -26.70 29.94
CA LYS A 126 14.63 -26.39 31.06
C LYS A 126 15.25 -25.00 30.94
N SER A 127 15.50 -24.50 29.72
CA SER A 127 16.26 -23.26 29.47
C SER A 127 15.40 -22.03 29.17
N LEU A 128 14.11 -22.18 28.85
CA LEU A 128 13.26 -21.05 28.44
C LEU A 128 13.15 -20.01 29.58
N LYS A 129 13.58 -18.79 29.27
CA LYS A 129 13.60 -17.64 30.18
C LYS A 129 12.44 -16.69 29.94
N HIS A 130 12.04 -16.55 28.67
CA HIS A 130 11.02 -15.59 28.26
C HIS A 130 9.89 -16.29 27.51
N LEU A 131 8.67 -16.10 27.98
CA LEU A 131 7.46 -16.58 27.33
C LEU A 131 6.45 -15.42 27.22
N ASP A 132 5.98 -15.14 26.00
CA ASP A 132 4.88 -14.23 25.75
C ASP A 132 3.75 -14.99 25.04
N LEU A 133 2.56 -14.95 25.63
CA LEU A 133 1.34 -15.58 25.14
C LEU A 133 0.22 -14.57 24.85
N SER A 134 0.54 -13.27 24.82
CA SER A 134 -0.44 -12.19 24.72
C SER A 134 -1.21 -12.22 23.38
N GLN A 135 -0.58 -12.70 22.31
CA GLN A 135 -1.15 -12.76 20.96
C GLN A 135 -1.79 -14.10 20.59
N THR A 136 -1.98 -15.01 21.54
CA THR A 136 -2.47 -16.36 21.26
C THR A 136 -3.93 -16.43 20.84
N GLY A 137 -4.78 -15.49 21.25
CA GLY A 137 -6.20 -15.43 20.85
C GLY A 137 -7.15 -16.29 21.69
N ASN A 138 -6.70 -17.39 22.30
CA ASN A 138 -7.56 -18.31 23.06
C ASN A 138 -7.59 -18.04 24.59
N ASP A 139 -8.67 -18.49 25.22
CA ASP A 139 -8.76 -18.69 26.68
C ASP A 139 -8.09 -20.00 27.08
N TYR A 140 -7.63 -20.12 28.32
CA TYR A 140 -6.96 -21.32 28.82
C TYR A 140 -7.82 -22.11 29.79
N LEU A 141 -7.60 -23.42 29.83
CA LEU A 141 -8.18 -24.27 30.86
C LEU A 141 -7.64 -23.89 32.25
N ASP A 142 -8.49 -23.92 33.27
CA ASP A 142 -8.06 -23.71 34.66
C ASP A 142 -6.91 -24.68 35.07
N GLY A 143 -6.03 -24.21 35.95
CA GLY A 143 -4.81 -24.88 36.39
C GLY A 143 -3.63 -24.70 35.45
N TRP A 144 -3.76 -23.91 34.38
CA TRP A 144 -2.70 -23.74 33.39
C TRP A 144 -1.45 -23.08 33.99
N VAL A 145 -1.59 -22.13 34.92
CA VAL A 145 -0.45 -21.41 35.51
C VAL A 145 0.47 -22.37 36.25
N GLU A 146 -0.09 -23.26 37.09
CA GLU A 146 0.67 -24.27 37.83
C GLU A 146 1.31 -25.30 36.89
N ASN A 147 0.60 -25.68 35.83
CA ASN A 147 1.12 -26.65 34.87
C ASN A 147 2.29 -26.07 34.06
N ILE A 148 2.18 -24.82 33.60
CA ILE A 148 3.28 -24.15 32.90
C ILE A 148 4.47 -23.93 33.85
N SER A 149 4.24 -23.59 35.12
CA SER A 149 5.35 -23.34 36.06
C SER A 149 6.21 -24.59 36.29
N LYS A 150 5.56 -25.76 36.36
CA LYS A 150 6.23 -27.07 36.41
C LYS A 150 6.93 -27.41 35.10
N LEU A 151 6.34 -27.03 33.96
CA LEU A 151 6.88 -27.31 32.63
C LEU A 151 8.11 -26.45 32.31
N LEU A 152 8.09 -25.18 32.74
CA LEU A 152 9.06 -24.13 32.39
C LEU A 152 9.59 -23.44 33.66
N PRO A 153 10.38 -24.16 34.49
CA PRO A 153 10.79 -23.67 35.82
C PRO A 153 11.79 -22.50 35.79
N SER A 154 12.40 -22.21 34.64
CA SER A 154 13.44 -21.18 34.47
C SER A 154 12.92 -19.82 33.99
N LEU A 155 11.59 -19.64 33.93
CA LEU A 155 10.99 -18.40 33.47
C LEU A 155 11.35 -17.22 34.36
N ILE A 156 11.85 -16.16 33.73
CA ILE A 156 12.11 -14.84 34.33
C ILE A 156 11.23 -13.75 33.73
N SER A 157 10.56 -14.03 32.61
CA SER A 157 9.65 -13.11 31.94
C SER A 157 8.40 -13.85 31.46
N LEU A 158 7.24 -13.35 31.83
CA LEU A 158 5.94 -13.86 31.41
C LEU A 158 5.04 -12.73 30.93
N GLY A 159 4.59 -12.81 29.68
CA GLY A 159 3.57 -11.93 29.11
C GLY A 159 2.29 -12.68 28.81
N ILE A 160 1.16 -12.20 29.34
CA ILE A 160 -0.18 -12.76 29.13
C ILE A 160 -1.22 -11.64 28.96
N ALA A 161 -0.82 -10.53 28.35
CA ALA A 161 -1.71 -9.40 28.17
C ALA A 161 -2.95 -9.80 27.35
N GLY A 162 -4.13 -9.31 27.77
CA GLY A 162 -5.41 -9.62 27.14
C GLY A 162 -5.86 -11.07 27.31
N ARG A 163 -5.21 -11.87 28.16
CA ARG A 163 -5.66 -13.23 28.53
C ARG A 163 -6.42 -13.15 29.86
N PRO A 164 -7.68 -13.60 29.94
CA PRO A 164 -8.41 -13.61 31.21
C PRO A 164 -7.67 -14.44 32.27
N LEU A 165 -7.47 -13.84 33.44
CA LEU A 165 -6.81 -14.47 34.58
C LEU A 165 -7.77 -14.43 35.78
N SER A 166 -8.27 -15.61 36.17
CA SER A 166 -9.11 -15.73 37.36
C SER A 166 -8.33 -15.42 38.63
N ALA A 167 -9.02 -15.11 39.73
CA ALA A 167 -8.36 -14.81 41.01
C ALA A 167 -7.51 -15.98 41.53
N THR A 168 -7.93 -17.23 41.27
CA THR A 168 -7.19 -18.44 41.64
C THR A 168 -5.93 -18.60 40.80
N GLU A 169 -6.00 -18.38 39.48
CA GLU A 169 -4.83 -18.43 38.60
C GLU A 169 -3.84 -17.31 38.94
N PHE A 170 -4.30 -16.09 39.25
CA PHE A 170 -3.43 -14.99 39.66
C PHE A 170 -2.70 -15.28 40.98
N THR A 171 -3.40 -15.82 41.97
CA THR A 171 -2.78 -16.25 43.25
C THR A 171 -1.73 -17.34 42.99
N THR A 172 -2.05 -18.28 42.11
CA THR A 172 -1.13 -19.36 41.71
C THR A 172 0.10 -18.80 40.99
N LEU A 173 -0.07 -17.79 40.14
CA LEU A 173 1.03 -17.14 39.42
C LEU A 173 2.00 -16.50 40.40
N CYS A 174 1.47 -15.77 41.38
CA CYS A 174 2.26 -15.09 42.39
C CYS A 174 3.06 -16.04 43.30
N THR A 175 2.66 -17.31 43.40
CA THR A 175 3.32 -18.31 44.27
C THR A 175 4.24 -19.27 43.51
N CYS A 176 3.90 -19.60 42.26
CA CYS A 176 4.64 -20.59 41.47
C CYS A 176 5.84 -20.03 40.69
N TYR A 177 5.96 -18.70 40.57
CA TYR A 177 6.99 -18.06 39.74
C TYR A 177 7.91 -17.10 40.52
N PRO A 178 8.64 -17.58 41.55
CA PRO A 178 9.44 -16.72 42.44
C PRO A 178 10.63 -16.02 41.73
N ASN A 179 11.02 -16.48 40.55
CA ASN A 179 12.15 -15.96 39.78
C ASN A 179 11.75 -14.89 38.74
N LEU A 180 10.46 -14.57 38.59
CA LEU A 180 10.02 -13.57 37.63
C LEU A 180 10.62 -12.20 37.94
N ARG A 181 11.10 -11.57 36.87
CA ARG A 181 11.60 -10.19 36.84
C ARG A 181 10.72 -9.31 35.96
N ASN A 182 10.06 -9.89 34.97
CA ASN A 182 9.18 -9.17 34.05
C ASN A 182 7.82 -9.87 34.03
N LEU A 183 6.77 -9.14 34.37
CA LEU A 183 5.41 -9.64 34.33
C LEU A 183 4.51 -8.64 33.61
N ASP A 184 3.73 -9.15 32.66
CA ASP A 184 2.72 -8.38 31.96
C ASP A 184 1.37 -9.10 31.99
N ILE A 185 0.45 -8.52 32.73
CA ILE A 185 -0.93 -8.98 32.93
C ILE A 185 -1.93 -7.90 32.50
N SER A 186 -1.53 -6.99 31.61
CA SER A 186 -2.39 -5.90 31.14
C SER A 186 -3.67 -6.46 30.52
N ASN A 187 -4.82 -5.84 30.78
CA ASN A 187 -6.15 -6.28 30.31
C ASN A 187 -6.48 -7.77 30.61
N SER A 188 -5.97 -8.34 31.71
CA SER A 188 -6.24 -9.74 32.09
C SER A 188 -7.46 -9.94 32.99
N ASN A 189 -8.28 -8.89 33.19
CA ASN A 189 -9.46 -8.90 34.07
C ASN A 189 -9.14 -9.20 35.57
N VAL A 190 -7.88 -9.04 35.98
CA VAL A 190 -7.50 -9.07 37.40
C VAL A 190 -8.07 -7.84 38.10
N LYS A 191 -8.76 -8.05 39.23
CA LYS A 191 -9.44 -6.99 40.01
C LYS A 191 -8.81 -6.72 41.39
N ASP A 192 -7.95 -7.62 41.84
CA ASP A 192 -7.23 -7.52 43.10
C ASP A 192 -5.78 -8.00 42.89
N LEU A 193 -4.81 -7.20 43.31
CA LEU A 193 -3.37 -7.50 43.18
C LEU A 193 -2.82 -8.24 44.41
N LYS A 194 -3.68 -8.71 45.32
CA LYS A 194 -3.27 -9.46 46.50
C LYS A 194 -2.39 -10.67 46.14
N GLY A 195 -1.24 -10.77 46.80
CA GLY A 195 -0.22 -11.79 46.58
C GLY A 195 0.90 -11.38 45.62
N ILE A 196 0.77 -10.30 44.83
CA ILE A 196 1.81 -9.86 43.88
C ILE A 196 3.14 -9.57 44.58
N SER A 197 3.09 -9.15 45.84
CA SER A 197 4.26 -8.90 46.70
C SER A 197 5.19 -10.12 46.87
N ASN A 198 4.70 -11.34 46.64
CA ASN A 198 5.51 -12.56 46.63
C ASN A 198 6.53 -12.60 45.47
N LEU A 199 6.27 -11.88 44.39
CA LEU A 199 7.16 -11.76 43.23
C LEU A 199 8.27 -10.71 43.47
N SER A 200 8.98 -10.85 44.59
CA SER A 200 9.97 -9.89 45.10
C SER A 200 11.16 -9.56 44.18
N ASN A 201 11.32 -10.32 43.09
CA ASN A 201 12.34 -10.10 42.07
C ASN A 201 11.86 -9.28 40.86
N LEU A 202 10.60 -8.84 40.83
CA LEU A 202 10.07 -8.04 39.72
C LEU A 202 10.82 -6.71 39.58
N GLU A 203 11.29 -6.48 38.36
CA GLU A 203 11.93 -5.25 37.88
C GLU A 203 11.01 -4.50 36.90
N VAL A 204 10.15 -5.22 36.17
CA VAL A 204 9.19 -4.67 35.20
C VAL A 204 7.80 -5.27 35.46
N LEU A 205 6.80 -4.41 35.63
CA LEU A 205 5.41 -4.81 35.82
C LEU A 205 4.49 -4.00 34.90
N ALA A 206 3.69 -4.68 34.09
CA ALA A 206 2.64 -4.08 33.28
C ALA A 206 1.27 -4.57 33.73
N ILE A 207 0.41 -3.63 34.13
CA ILE A 207 -0.92 -3.83 34.71
C ILE A 207 -1.98 -2.91 34.10
N GLY A 208 -1.68 -2.34 32.94
CA GLY A 208 -2.58 -1.40 32.29
C GLY A 208 -3.92 -2.03 31.91
N GLY A 209 -4.99 -1.24 31.98
CA GLY A 209 -6.34 -1.68 31.67
C GLY A 209 -6.98 -2.65 32.67
N LEU A 210 -6.34 -2.91 33.82
CA LEU A 210 -6.98 -3.59 34.94
C LEU A 210 -7.99 -2.70 35.66
N GLU A 211 -8.98 -3.32 36.33
CA GLU A 211 -9.98 -2.64 37.16
C GLU A 211 -9.59 -2.70 38.66
N VAL A 212 -8.32 -2.43 38.97
CA VAL A 212 -7.79 -2.49 40.34
C VAL A 212 -7.93 -1.13 41.04
N THR A 213 -8.36 -1.14 42.30
CA THR A 213 -8.53 0.07 43.13
C THR A 213 -7.57 0.14 44.32
N ASP A 214 -7.06 -1.01 44.78
CA ASP A 214 -6.01 -1.07 45.81
C ASP A 214 -4.68 -1.50 45.20
N MET A 215 -3.69 -0.61 45.28
CA MET A 215 -2.35 -0.80 44.71
C MET A 215 -1.28 -1.05 45.79
N LYS A 216 -1.67 -1.22 47.06
CA LYS A 216 -0.73 -1.26 48.20
C LYS A 216 0.34 -2.34 48.10
N GLU A 217 0.03 -3.49 47.52
CA GLU A 217 0.98 -4.59 47.37
C GLU A 217 2.06 -4.33 46.31
N VAL A 218 1.76 -3.51 45.29
CA VAL A 218 2.75 -3.13 44.26
C VAL A 218 3.95 -2.46 44.92
N PHE A 219 3.72 -1.66 45.97
CA PHE A 219 4.78 -0.99 46.72
C PHE A 219 5.71 -1.92 47.50
N GLU A 220 5.38 -3.20 47.66
CA GLU A 220 6.28 -4.19 48.27
C GLU A 220 7.30 -4.76 47.26
N LEU A 221 7.13 -4.49 45.96
CA LEU A 221 8.07 -4.85 44.90
C LEU A 221 9.26 -3.88 44.88
N LYS A 222 10.16 -3.97 45.88
CA LYS A 222 11.23 -2.98 46.09
C LYS A 222 12.25 -2.89 44.94
N LYS A 223 12.33 -3.90 44.07
CA LYS A 223 13.23 -3.93 42.90
C LYS A 223 12.56 -3.38 41.63
N LEU A 224 11.30 -2.95 41.71
CA LEU A 224 10.55 -2.50 40.54
C LEU A 224 11.14 -1.20 39.98
N ARG A 225 11.54 -1.24 38.72
CA ARG A 225 12.16 -0.12 37.98
C ARG A 225 11.24 0.43 36.91
N VAL A 226 10.36 -0.40 36.37
CA VAL A 226 9.39 -0.02 35.33
C VAL A 226 8.00 -0.44 35.78
N LEU A 227 7.08 0.52 35.81
CA LEU A 227 5.66 0.30 36.04
C LEU A 227 4.86 0.81 34.84
N ASP A 228 4.24 -0.09 34.10
CA ASP A 228 3.41 0.25 32.95
C ASP A 228 1.92 0.16 33.34
N LEU A 229 1.27 1.32 33.42
CA LEU A 229 -0.16 1.46 33.67
C LEU A 229 -0.95 1.65 32.37
N SER A 230 -0.29 1.58 31.20
CA SER A 230 -0.88 1.94 29.92
C SER A 230 -1.85 0.90 29.39
N SER A 231 -3.02 1.36 28.98
CA SER A 231 -4.02 0.49 28.36
C SER A 231 -3.55 0.04 26.96
N ARG A 232 -3.44 -1.28 26.76
CA ARG A 232 -3.11 -1.85 25.44
C ARG A 232 -4.31 -1.99 24.49
N GLU A 233 -5.52 -1.74 24.96
CA GLU A 233 -6.74 -1.85 24.14
C GLU A 233 -7.13 -0.52 23.49
N CYS A 234 -7.38 0.52 24.29
CA CYS A 234 -7.66 1.87 23.81
C CYS A 234 -7.12 2.91 24.78
N LEU A 235 -6.57 4.01 24.24
CA LEU A 235 -6.21 5.22 24.99
C LEU A 235 -7.32 6.28 24.96
N CYS A 236 -8.41 6.04 24.24
CA CYS A 236 -9.55 6.95 24.10
C CYS A 236 -10.40 7.08 25.37
N CYS A 237 -10.36 6.09 26.26
CA CYS A 237 -11.12 6.07 27.50
C CYS A 237 -10.14 6.06 28.67
N LEU A 238 -9.92 7.23 29.27
CA LEU A 238 -8.98 7.37 30.37
C LEU A 238 -9.36 6.48 31.55
N ARG A 239 -8.35 5.82 32.13
CA ARG A 239 -8.44 5.01 33.35
C ARG A 239 -7.88 5.77 34.56
N ASN A 240 -8.08 5.24 35.76
CA ASN A 240 -7.71 5.89 37.01
C ASN A 240 -6.57 5.17 37.76
N LEU A 241 -5.78 4.31 37.09
CA LEU A 241 -4.74 3.54 37.77
C LEU A 241 -3.67 4.43 38.40
N LEU A 242 -3.32 5.55 37.74
CA LEU A 242 -2.38 6.52 38.32
C LEU A 242 -2.94 7.15 39.61
N GLU A 243 -4.23 7.47 39.64
CA GLU A 243 -4.89 8.01 40.82
C GLU A 243 -4.86 7.02 41.99
N TYR A 244 -5.19 5.75 41.72
CA TYR A 244 -5.13 4.69 42.74
C TYR A 244 -3.70 4.42 43.22
N PHE A 245 -2.72 4.50 42.31
CA PHE A 245 -1.30 4.41 42.67
C PHE A 245 -0.89 5.53 43.64
N LEU A 246 -1.21 6.79 43.34
CA LEU A 246 -0.84 7.94 44.17
C LEU A 246 -1.59 7.98 45.52
N SER A 247 -2.85 7.56 45.56
CA SER A 247 -3.65 7.54 46.79
C SER A 247 -3.18 6.53 47.84
N CYS A 248 -2.27 5.62 47.48
CA CYS A 248 -1.64 4.71 48.44
C CYS A 248 -0.67 5.41 49.39
N HIS A 249 -0.19 6.63 49.07
CA HIS A 249 0.78 7.38 49.86
C HIS A 249 2.04 6.57 50.22
N LYS A 250 2.49 5.74 49.27
CA LYS A 250 3.69 4.90 49.38
C LYS A 250 4.67 5.23 48.25
N VAL A 251 5.90 4.73 48.36
CA VAL A 251 7.00 5.00 47.42
C VAL A 251 7.62 3.70 46.94
N LEU A 252 7.85 3.61 45.62
CA LEU A 252 8.72 2.63 45.00
C LEU A 252 10.13 3.21 44.86
N PRO A 253 11.10 2.75 45.67
CA PRO A 253 12.38 3.46 45.85
C PRO A 253 13.31 3.40 44.62
N ASP A 254 13.14 2.40 43.75
CA ASP A 254 13.98 2.16 42.57
C ASP A 254 13.25 2.46 41.24
N LEU A 255 12.06 3.04 41.28
CA LEU A 255 11.24 3.29 40.09
C LEU A 255 11.90 4.32 39.17
N ARG A 256 12.15 3.95 37.92
CA ARG A 256 12.84 4.79 36.91
C ARG A 256 11.94 5.22 35.77
N PHE A 257 10.97 4.39 35.41
CA PHE A 257 10.00 4.68 34.37
C PHE A 257 8.61 4.28 34.82
N ILE A 258 7.65 5.18 34.60
CA ILE A 258 6.23 4.88 34.76
C ILE A 258 5.47 5.35 33.53
N ASP A 259 4.75 4.43 32.90
CA ASP A 259 3.89 4.76 31.76
C ASP A 259 2.46 4.96 32.24
N CYS A 260 2.00 6.20 32.21
CA CYS A 260 0.65 6.59 32.59
C CYS A 260 -0.26 6.76 31.37
N SER A 261 0.18 6.37 30.18
CA SER A 261 -0.58 6.58 28.93
C SER A 261 -1.99 5.98 29.02
N GLY A 262 -3.01 6.73 28.60
CA GLY A 262 -4.41 6.31 28.72
C GLY A 262 -4.97 6.32 30.14
N ASN A 263 -4.27 6.94 31.10
CA ASN A 263 -4.81 7.25 32.42
C ASN A 263 -5.02 8.76 32.56
N PHE A 264 -6.00 9.14 33.39
CA PHE A 264 -6.15 10.52 33.79
C PHE A 264 -4.91 10.99 34.55
N ALA A 265 -4.34 12.11 34.11
CA ALA A 265 -3.30 12.81 34.85
C ALA A 265 -3.45 14.33 34.68
N ASN A 266 -3.12 15.06 35.74
CA ASN A 266 -3.00 16.51 35.73
C ASN A 266 -1.61 16.93 36.24
N PRO A 267 -1.19 18.19 36.05
CA PRO A 267 0.12 18.66 36.48
C PRO A 267 0.44 18.40 37.96
N ASP A 268 -0.53 18.54 38.86
CA ASP A 268 -0.33 18.31 40.31
C ASP A 268 -0.08 16.84 40.63
N MET A 269 -0.77 15.93 39.95
CA MET A 269 -0.54 14.49 40.08
C MET A 269 0.87 14.10 39.62
N ILE A 270 1.33 14.66 38.50
CA ILE A 270 2.69 14.43 38.00
C ILE A 270 3.72 15.06 38.94
N ALA A 271 3.48 16.28 39.44
CA ALA A 271 4.36 16.90 40.42
C ALA A 271 4.48 16.05 41.71
N ASN A 272 3.36 15.54 42.25
CA ASN A 272 3.35 14.63 43.39
C ASN A 272 4.10 13.32 43.11
N LEU A 273 3.90 12.72 41.94
CA LEU A 273 4.62 11.52 41.50
C LEU A 273 6.14 11.75 41.50
N LEU A 274 6.61 12.86 40.93
CA LEU A 274 8.02 13.21 40.88
C LEU A 274 8.57 13.68 42.24
N GLU A 275 7.71 14.22 43.11
CA GLU A 275 8.08 14.58 44.47
C GLU A 275 8.37 13.34 45.31
N THR A 276 7.53 12.31 45.18
CA THR A 276 7.60 11.08 45.96
C THR A 276 8.61 10.07 45.41
N HIS A 277 8.83 10.03 44.08
CA HIS A 277 9.69 9.04 43.41
C HIS A 277 10.91 9.70 42.74
N LYS A 278 11.89 10.09 43.56
CA LYS A 278 13.09 10.84 43.12
C LYS A 278 14.01 10.11 42.13
N THR A 279 13.84 8.80 41.97
CA THR A 279 14.61 7.99 41.00
C THR A 279 14.01 7.95 39.60
N LEU A 280 12.82 8.53 39.41
CA LEU A 280 12.17 8.59 38.10
C LEU A 280 13.03 9.36 37.11
N GLN A 281 13.19 8.77 35.93
CA GLN A 281 13.95 9.33 34.80
C GLN A 281 13.02 9.64 33.63
N GLN A 282 11.89 8.94 33.53
CA GLN A 282 10.95 9.09 32.42
C GLN A 282 9.51 8.84 32.86
N VAL A 283 8.55 9.54 32.25
CA VAL A 283 7.10 9.34 32.46
C VAL A 283 6.36 9.33 31.11
N GLY A 284 5.55 8.31 30.86
CA GLY A 284 4.69 8.21 29.67
C GLY A 284 3.32 8.86 29.87
N LEU A 285 2.87 9.72 28.95
CA LEU A 285 1.64 10.51 29.08
C LEU A 285 0.80 10.55 27.78
N ILE A 286 0.84 9.49 26.98
CA ILE A 286 0.10 9.45 25.70
C ILE A 286 -1.40 9.31 25.96
N GLY A 287 -2.22 9.99 25.15
CA GLY A 287 -3.67 10.09 25.34
C GLY A 287 -4.14 11.33 26.11
N LEU A 288 -3.21 12.12 26.67
CA LEU A 288 -3.49 13.42 27.29
C LEU A 288 -3.05 14.57 26.36
N ASP A 289 -3.99 15.14 25.61
CA ASP A 289 -3.71 16.28 24.72
C ASP A 289 -3.69 17.59 25.52
N ARG A 290 -2.65 17.75 26.35
CA ARG A 290 -2.42 18.95 27.16
C ARG A 290 -0.95 19.11 27.51
N ASP A 291 -0.55 20.35 27.74
CA ASP A 291 0.81 20.65 28.16
C ASP A 291 1.02 20.35 29.65
N PHE A 292 2.24 19.93 29.97
CA PHE A 292 2.75 19.71 31.31
C PHE A 292 3.93 20.65 31.56
N PRO A 293 4.18 21.05 32.82
CA PRO A 293 5.38 21.79 33.16
C PRO A 293 6.64 21.02 32.77
N ASP A 294 7.71 21.73 32.42
CA ASP A 294 9.02 21.12 32.18
C ASP A 294 9.66 20.71 33.51
N PHE A 295 10.18 19.47 33.54
CA PHE A 295 10.93 18.93 34.68
C PHE A 295 12.37 18.60 34.23
N PRO A 296 13.40 19.34 34.69
CA PRO A 296 14.75 19.25 34.11
C PRO A 296 15.39 17.85 34.14
N ASP A 297 15.14 17.09 35.21
CA ASP A 297 15.77 15.80 35.46
C ASP A 297 14.93 14.60 34.97
N VAL A 298 13.73 14.85 34.45
CA VAL A 298 12.76 13.80 34.10
C VAL A 298 12.20 14.03 32.71
N LYS A 299 12.37 13.04 31.83
CA LYS A 299 11.83 13.10 30.48
C LYS A 299 10.33 12.76 30.48
N LEU A 300 9.48 13.72 30.11
CA LEU A 300 8.07 13.44 29.83
C LEU A 300 7.88 13.03 28.36
N LEU A 301 7.26 11.87 28.12
CA LEU A 301 6.85 11.43 26.79
C LEU A 301 5.39 11.84 26.56
N THR A 302 5.22 13.01 25.93
CA THR A 302 3.93 13.55 25.49
C THR A 302 3.84 13.49 23.96
N PHE A 303 2.76 14.06 23.40
CA PHE A 303 2.52 14.07 21.95
C PHE A 303 1.81 15.36 21.50
N THR A 304 1.84 16.43 22.32
CA THR A 304 1.13 17.68 22.01
C THR A 304 1.75 18.47 20.85
N THR A 305 3.05 18.27 20.59
CA THR A 305 3.79 18.89 19.48
C THR A 305 4.38 17.83 18.55
N MET A 306 4.82 18.24 17.35
CA MET A 306 5.46 17.34 16.39
C MET A 306 6.75 16.73 16.99
N ARG A 307 7.59 17.56 17.62
CA ARG A 307 8.83 17.10 18.27
C ARG A 307 8.56 16.09 19.39
N ALA A 308 7.62 16.38 20.28
CA ALA A 308 7.23 15.45 21.34
C ALA A 308 6.71 14.13 20.76
N SER A 309 5.89 14.20 19.70
CA SER A 309 5.36 13.04 18.99
C SER A 309 6.46 12.16 18.38
N ILE A 310 7.48 12.75 17.76
CA ILE A 310 8.65 12.02 17.21
C ILE A 310 9.43 11.33 18.33
N GLU A 311 9.64 12.00 19.46
CA GLU A 311 10.36 11.40 20.59
C GLU A 311 9.56 10.23 21.20
N ALA A 312 8.25 10.42 21.37
CA ALA A 312 7.36 9.39 21.87
C ALA A 312 7.29 8.18 20.91
N ILE A 313 7.13 8.41 19.61
CA ILE A 313 7.00 7.31 18.64
C ILE A 313 8.27 6.45 18.60
N HIS A 314 9.46 7.04 18.77
CA HIS A 314 10.72 6.28 18.89
C HIS A 314 10.76 5.38 20.12
N HIS A 315 10.29 5.87 21.26
CA HIS A 315 10.17 5.07 22.47
C HIS A 315 9.17 3.92 22.28
N TYR A 316 7.94 4.23 21.87
CA TYR A 316 6.85 3.25 21.81
C TYR A 316 6.99 2.22 20.69
N THR A 317 7.69 2.57 19.61
CA THR A 317 8.10 1.58 18.60
C THR A 317 9.04 0.53 19.18
N THR A 318 9.93 0.95 20.10
CA THR A 318 10.90 0.05 20.75
C THR A 318 10.23 -0.84 21.80
N THR A 319 9.27 -0.31 22.57
CA THR A 319 8.51 -1.07 23.56
C THR A 319 7.33 -1.85 22.96
N LYS A 320 7.10 -1.73 21.65
CA LYS A 320 6.01 -2.38 20.91
C LYS A 320 4.62 -2.05 21.47
N ASN A 321 4.41 -0.82 21.96
CA ASN A 321 3.12 -0.35 22.45
C ASN A 321 2.25 0.17 21.30
N TYR A 322 1.42 -0.72 20.74
CA TYR A 322 0.59 -0.44 19.56
C TYR A 322 -0.41 0.71 19.79
N SER A 323 -1.09 0.73 20.94
CA SER A 323 -2.14 1.72 21.23
C SER A 323 -1.56 3.14 21.35
N ALA A 324 -0.38 3.28 21.96
CA ALA A 324 0.35 4.55 22.02
C ALA A 324 0.76 5.05 20.63
N ILE A 325 1.31 4.16 19.78
CA ILE A 325 1.72 4.54 18.42
C ILE A 325 0.52 5.00 17.59
N VAL A 326 -0.63 4.30 17.68
CA VAL A 326 -1.86 4.73 17.01
C VAL A 326 -2.29 6.14 17.44
N ALA A 327 -2.26 6.44 18.74
CA ALA A 327 -2.62 7.76 19.24
C ALA A 327 -1.65 8.85 18.76
N ILE A 328 -0.35 8.55 18.77
CA ILE A 328 0.69 9.47 18.30
C ILE A 328 0.55 9.73 16.80
N LEU A 329 0.34 8.70 15.97
CA LEU A 329 0.16 8.86 14.52
C LEU A 329 -1.07 9.70 14.18
N LYS A 330 -2.19 9.52 14.90
CA LYS A 330 -3.37 10.37 14.74
C LYS A 330 -3.04 11.83 15.01
N LYS A 331 -2.35 12.12 16.11
CA LYS A 331 -1.96 13.49 16.46
C LYS A 331 -0.94 14.08 15.48
N ILE A 332 0.02 13.29 14.99
CA ILE A 332 0.91 13.70 13.90
C ILE A 332 0.10 14.09 12.67
N SER A 333 -0.90 13.29 12.29
CA SER A 333 -1.80 13.60 11.18
C SER A 333 -2.53 14.93 11.41
N ASP A 334 -3.10 15.14 12.60
CA ASP A 334 -3.78 16.39 12.96
C ASP A 334 -2.84 17.60 12.83
N ILE A 335 -1.62 17.52 13.38
CA ILE A 335 -0.61 18.58 13.28
C ILE A 335 -0.22 18.85 11.82
N LEU A 336 -0.04 17.80 11.00
CA LEU A 336 0.29 17.94 9.57
C LEU A 336 -0.86 18.57 8.77
N VAL A 337 -2.12 18.38 9.18
CA VAL A 337 -3.27 19.01 8.53
C VAL A 337 -3.40 20.48 8.96
N GLU A 338 -3.23 20.76 10.25
CA GLU A 338 -3.50 22.08 10.83
C GLU A 338 -2.33 23.06 10.73
N ASN A 339 -1.08 22.59 10.85
CA ASN A 339 0.09 23.46 11.01
C ASN A 339 1.36 22.94 10.29
N TYR A 340 1.21 22.36 9.10
CA TYR A 340 2.37 21.89 8.32
C TYR A 340 3.43 22.98 8.09
N ASP A 341 3.01 24.15 7.64
CA ASP A 341 3.91 25.24 7.23
C ASP A 341 4.56 25.96 8.44
N GLY A 342 4.09 25.68 9.66
CA GLY A 342 4.70 26.16 10.91
C GLY A 342 5.85 25.26 11.41
N GLU A 343 6.00 24.06 10.87
CA GLU A 343 7.07 23.13 11.25
C GLU A 343 8.35 23.37 10.45
N THR A 344 9.50 23.17 11.10
CA THR A 344 10.80 23.28 10.41
C THR A 344 11.03 22.07 9.50
N GLU A 345 11.76 22.27 8.40
CA GLU A 345 12.13 21.19 7.48
C GLU A 345 12.89 20.06 8.20
N VAL A 346 13.73 20.39 9.19
CA VAL A 346 14.44 19.40 10.02
C VAL A 346 13.45 18.53 10.78
N THR A 347 12.48 19.13 11.47
CA THR A 347 11.44 18.39 12.21
C THR A 347 10.61 17.52 11.28
N LEU A 348 10.21 18.02 10.10
CA LEU A 348 9.43 17.26 9.12
C LEU A 348 10.22 16.08 8.58
N ARG A 349 11.53 16.23 8.34
CA ARG A 349 12.40 15.12 7.91
C ARG A 349 12.57 14.08 9.03
N GLU A 350 12.73 14.49 10.28
CA GLU A 350 12.75 13.57 11.43
C GLU A 350 11.42 12.81 11.55
N CYS A 351 10.28 13.48 11.35
CA CYS A 351 8.96 12.86 11.31
C CYS A 351 8.87 11.80 10.19
N PHE A 352 9.34 12.13 8.98
CA PHE A 352 9.37 11.19 7.86
C PHE A 352 10.13 9.91 8.22
N TYR A 353 11.31 10.02 8.83
CA TYR A 353 12.08 8.85 9.26
C TYR A 353 11.38 8.04 10.36
N ALA A 354 10.73 8.72 11.30
CA ALA A 354 9.96 8.07 12.35
C ALA A 354 8.77 7.28 11.77
N LEU A 355 8.04 7.85 10.82
CA LEU A 355 6.95 7.20 10.09
C LEU A 355 7.43 5.96 9.31
N CYS A 356 8.52 6.09 8.54
CA CYS A 356 9.11 4.95 7.82
C CYS A 356 9.59 3.85 8.78
N ARG A 357 10.08 4.20 9.97
CA ARG A 357 10.48 3.23 10.99
C ARG A 357 9.29 2.43 11.52
N VAL A 358 8.11 3.05 11.68
CA VAL A 358 6.89 2.33 12.09
C VAL A 358 6.55 1.22 11.10
N ILE A 359 6.60 1.48 9.79
CA ILE A 359 6.32 0.45 8.76
C ILE A 359 7.29 -0.74 8.91
N LYS A 360 8.59 -0.47 9.11
CA LYS A 360 9.61 -1.50 9.25
C LYS A 360 9.46 -2.36 10.51
N GLU A 361 9.03 -1.73 11.60
CA GLU A 361 8.95 -2.36 12.92
C GLU A 361 7.63 -3.09 13.16
N PHE A 362 6.63 -2.84 12.30
CA PHE A 362 5.29 -3.42 12.34
C PHE A 362 4.83 -3.83 10.93
N PRO A 363 5.50 -4.78 10.26
CA PRO A 363 5.18 -5.17 8.88
C PRO A 363 3.73 -5.64 8.68
N ASP A 364 3.12 -6.23 9.71
CA ASP A 364 1.73 -6.71 9.69
C ASP A 364 0.74 -5.71 10.32
N GLY A 365 1.18 -4.47 10.60
CA GLY A 365 0.40 -3.45 11.29
C GLY A 365 -0.57 -2.71 10.37
N GLN A 366 -1.65 -3.35 9.91
CA GLN A 366 -2.58 -2.75 8.93
C GLN A 366 -3.08 -1.34 9.31
N SER A 367 -3.52 -1.13 10.57
CA SER A 367 -4.03 0.17 11.00
C SER A 367 -2.90 1.20 11.13
N LEU A 368 -1.68 0.76 11.48
CA LEU A 368 -0.50 1.61 11.50
C LEU A 368 -0.11 2.04 10.09
N HIS A 369 -0.07 1.11 9.14
CA HIS A 369 0.25 1.38 7.74
C HIS A 369 -0.74 2.37 7.11
N LYS A 370 -2.04 2.23 7.42
CA LYS A 370 -3.05 3.21 7.01
C LYS A 370 -2.73 4.62 7.51
N LEU A 371 -2.50 4.77 8.82
CA LEU A 371 -2.22 6.08 9.44
C LEU A 371 -0.88 6.68 8.97
N VAL A 372 0.16 5.84 8.83
CA VAL A 372 1.47 6.27 8.33
C VAL A 372 1.36 6.74 6.89
N THR A 373 0.70 5.97 6.01
CA THR A 373 0.54 6.37 4.60
C THR A 373 -0.32 7.62 4.44
N GLU A 374 -1.28 7.85 5.34
CA GLU A 374 -2.03 9.11 5.40
C GLU A 374 -1.12 10.30 5.73
N CYS A 375 -0.27 10.18 6.76
CA CYS A 375 0.71 11.21 7.13
C CYS A 375 1.69 11.48 5.97
N LEU A 376 2.28 10.41 5.42
CA LEU A 376 3.23 10.50 4.30
C LEU A 376 2.59 11.16 3.07
N ARG A 377 1.31 10.87 2.78
CA ARG A 377 0.58 11.50 1.67
C ARG A 377 0.43 13.01 1.86
N ILE A 378 0.22 13.50 3.09
CA ILE A 378 0.15 14.94 3.40
C ILE A 378 1.53 15.59 3.26
N MET A 379 2.56 14.94 3.80
CA MET A 379 3.94 15.39 3.78
C MET A 379 4.53 15.46 2.37
N CYS A 380 4.14 14.52 1.51
CA CYS A 380 4.71 14.36 0.17
C CYS A 380 3.83 14.94 -0.94
N ARG A 381 2.84 15.77 -0.61
CA ARG A 381 1.89 16.35 -1.57
C ARG A 381 2.50 17.49 -2.38
N ASP A 382 2.16 17.58 -3.66
CA ASP A 382 2.55 18.68 -4.56
C ASP A 382 4.07 18.93 -4.50
N THR A 383 4.53 20.16 -4.30
CA THR A 383 5.97 20.49 -4.22
C THR A 383 6.60 20.16 -2.87
N ARG A 384 5.85 19.75 -1.84
CA ARG A 384 6.39 19.42 -0.51
C ARG A 384 7.36 18.24 -0.54
N ILE A 385 7.19 17.32 -1.50
CA ILE A 385 8.10 16.19 -1.73
C ILE A 385 9.58 16.63 -1.89
N TYR A 386 9.85 17.87 -2.30
CA TYR A 386 11.23 18.38 -2.46
C TYR A 386 11.96 18.64 -1.14
N MET A 387 11.28 18.59 0.00
CA MET A 387 11.96 18.52 1.31
C MET A 387 12.79 17.23 1.46
N LEU A 388 12.46 16.21 0.68
CA LEU A 388 13.22 14.97 0.61
C LEU A 388 14.27 15.06 -0.49
N SER A 389 15.49 14.64 -0.16
CA SER A 389 16.56 14.45 -1.14
C SER A 389 16.15 13.42 -2.19
N VAL A 390 16.84 13.39 -3.33
CA VAL A 390 16.60 12.38 -4.36
C VAL A 390 16.72 10.96 -3.77
N SER A 391 17.73 10.70 -2.94
CA SER A 391 17.91 9.39 -2.28
C SER A 391 16.72 9.01 -1.41
N GLU A 392 16.23 9.93 -0.57
CA GLU A 392 15.10 9.66 0.32
C GLU A 392 13.80 9.42 -0.46
N ARG A 393 13.64 10.06 -1.61
CA ARG A 393 12.51 9.79 -2.51
C ARG A 393 12.58 8.39 -3.11
N HIS A 394 13.78 7.88 -3.42
CA HIS A 394 13.97 6.48 -3.82
C HIS A 394 13.69 5.51 -2.67
N ASP A 395 14.13 5.83 -1.45
CA ASP A 395 13.82 5.03 -0.26
C ASP A 395 12.32 4.99 0.04
N LEU A 396 11.62 6.11 -0.18
CA LEU A 396 10.16 6.16 -0.11
C LEU A 396 9.54 5.24 -1.15
N VAL A 397 9.96 5.26 -2.42
CA VAL A 397 9.45 4.34 -3.45
C VAL A 397 9.61 2.87 -3.03
N ASN A 398 10.77 2.50 -2.49
CA ASN A 398 10.99 1.14 -1.99
C ASN A 398 10.03 0.80 -0.85
N THR A 399 9.87 1.71 0.12
CA THR A 399 8.94 1.53 1.24
C THR A 399 7.49 1.37 0.76
N LEU A 400 7.07 2.16 -0.24
CA LEU A 400 5.73 2.07 -0.83
C LEU A 400 5.51 0.74 -1.54
N PHE A 401 6.50 0.22 -2.27
CA PHE A 401 6.39 -1.10 -2.88
C PHE A 401 6.39 -2.22 -1.84
N THR A 402 7.19 -2.11 -0.76
CA THR A 402 7.11 -3.05 0.35
C THR A 402 5.69 -3.13 0.92
N ILE A 403 5.00 -2.00 1.08
CA ILE A 403 3.59 -1.99 1.51
C ILE A 403 2.68 -2.70 0.49
N CYS A 404 2.87 -2.44 -0.81
CA CYS A 404 2.10 -3.12 -1.86
C CYS A 404 2.25 -4.64 -1.80
N ASP A 405 3.50 -5.11 -1.63
CA ASP A 405 3.84 -6.53 -1.58
C ASP A 405 3.26 -7.22 -0.33
N HIS A 406 3.14 -6.50 0.79
CA HIS A 406 2.61 -7.04 2.05
C HIS A 406 1.08 -7.20 2.08
N TRP A 407 0.33 -6.46 1.25
CA TRP A 407 -1.14 -6.49 1.26
C TRP A 407 -1.75 -7.02 -0.05
N PRO A 408 -1.49 -8.28 -0.44
CA PRO A 408 -2.04 -8.86 -1.67
C PRO A 408 -3.57 -9.04 -1.59
N THR A 409 -4.12 -9.18 -0.38
CA THR A 409 -5.56 -9.35 -0.13
C THR A 409 -6.29 -8.05 0.19
N TYR A 410 -5.73 -6.89 -0.14
CA TYR A 410 -6.25 -5.56 0.24
C TYR A 410 -7.73 -5.32 -0.10
N LYS A 411 -8.29 -6.06 -1.05
CA LYS A 411 -9.71 -5.98 -1.45
C LYS A 411 -10.68 -6.48 -0.37
N GLN A 412 -10.20 -7.29 0.57
CA GLN A 412 -11.03 -7.94 1.58
C GLN A 412 -11.08 -7.13 2.89
N ASP A 413 -10.20 -6.14 3.06
CA ASP A 413 -10.08 -5.34 4.27
C ASP A 413 -10.05 -3.83 3.95
N PHE A 414 -10.82 -3.06 4.71
CA PHE A 414 -10.96 -1.62 4.49
C PHE A 414 -9.65 -0.85 4.76
N GLU A 415 -8.91 -1.21 5.81
CA GLU A 415 -7.67 -0.50 6.17
C GLU A 415 -6.55 -0.81 5.19
N GLN A 416 -6.44 -2.05 4.75
CA GLN A 416 -5.50 -2.44 3.69
C GLN A 416 -5.83 -1.72 2.38
N SER A 417 -7.11 -1.64 2.00
CA SER A 417 -7.54 -0.88 0.81
C SER A 417 -7.17 0.60 0.91
N GLU A 418 -7.44 1.25 2.04
CA GLU A 418 -7.08 2.66 2.24
C GLU A 418 -5.56 2.88 2.23
N THR A 419 -4.78 1.93 2.77
CA THR A 419 -3.32 1.95 2.70
C THR A 419 -2.84 1.92 1.25
N ILE A 420 -3.30 0.95 0.44
CA ILE A 420 -2.94 0.82 -0.98
C ILE A 420 -3.41 2.05 -1.77
N HIS A 421 -4.58 2.58 -1.46
CA HIS A 421 -5.06 3.80 -2.08
C HIS A 421 -4.14 4.99 -1.78
N ASN A 422 -3.72 5.19 -0.54
CA ASN A 422 -2.78 6.24 -0.17
C ASN A 422 -1.43 6.09 -0.90
N VAL A 423 -0.93 4.86 -1.06
CA VAL A 423 0.28 4.57 -1.85
C VAL A 423 0.13 5.10 -3.28
N TRP A 424 -0.93 4.71 -3.98
CA TRP A 424 -1.14 5.14 -5.37
C TRP A 424 -1.45 6.64 -5.48
N ARG A 425 -2.09 7.24 -4.48
CA ARG A 425 -2.30 8.70 -4.40
C ARG A 425 -0.99 9.46 -4.26
N MET A 426 0.02 8.92 -3.59
CA MET A 426 1.36 9.54 -3.56
C MET A 426 2.02 9.49 -4.93
N PHE A 427 1.97 8.35 -5.64
CA PHE A 427 2.51 8.26 -7.00
C PHE A 427 1.80 9.15 -8.02
N GLN A 428 0.56 9.61 -7.75
CA GLN A 428 -0.10 10.61 -8.61
C GLN A 428 0.53 12.00 -8.54
N ASN A 429 1.36 12.28 -7.54
CA ASN A 429 2.04 13.56 -7.44
C ASN A 429 3.08 13.69 -8.57
N LEU A 430 2.84 14.61 -9.52
CA LEU A 430 3.76 14.87 -10.63
C LEU A 430 5.15 15.29 -10.14
N SER A 431 5.25 16.07 -9.06
CA SER A 431 6.55 16.44 -8.48
C SER A 431 7.31 15.22 -7.94
N PHE A 432 6.59 14.20 -7.45
CA PHE A 432 7.20 12.95 -7.04
C PHE A 432 7.67 12.15 -8.26
N LEU A 433 6.84 12.04 -9.31
CA LEU A 433 7.25 11.39 -10.56
C LEU A 433 8.41 12.11 -11.28
N MET A 434 8.58 13.42 -11.13
CA MET A 434 9.74 14.14 -11.66
C MET A 434 11.06 13.86 -10.89
N THR A 435 11.06 12.94 -9.93
CA THR A 435 12.29 12.53 -9.24
C THR A 435 13.27 11.87 -10.22
N LYS A 436 14.51 12.36 -10.20
CA LYS A 436 15.57 11.91 -11.10
C LYS A 436 15.83 10.39 -10.95
N ASN A 437 15.94 9.72 -12.08
CA ASN A 437 16.28 8.29 -12.21
C ASN A 437 15.27 7.32 -11.57
N LEU A 438 13.99 7.72 -11.41
CA LEU A 438 12.96 6.76 -10.98
C LEU A 438 12.79 5.63 -12.01
N ASN A 439 12.52 4.43 -11.51
CA ASN A 439 12.15 3.30 -12.36
C ASN A 439 10.67 3.38 -12.74
N TYR A 440 10.36 4.28 -13.70
CA TYR A 440 9.00 4.49 -14.20
C TYR A 440 8.38 3.21 -14.76
N ARG A 441 9.21 2.30 -15.30
CA ARG A 441 8.74 1.04 -15.86
C ARG A 441 8.16 0.15 -14.76
N ARG A 442 8.88 -0.02 -13.65
CA ARG A 442 8.36 -0.76 -12.48
C ARG A 442 7.07 -0.11 -11.95
N ILE A 443 7.03 1.22 -11.83
CA ILE A 443 5.81 1.94 -11.39
C ILE A 443 4.63 1.63 -12.34
N PHE A 444 4.86 1.66 -13.65
CA PHE A 444 3.84 1.35 -14.65
C PHE A 444 3.37 -0.11 -14.57
N GLU A 445 4.31 -1.06 -14.53
CA GLU A 445 4.01 -2.50 -14.51
C GLU A 445 3.25 -2.89 -13.24
N THR A 446 3.69 -2.43 -12.07
CA THR A 446 2.97 -2.66 -10.81
C THR A 446 1.60 -1.99 -10.81
N ALA A 447 1.46 -0.76 -11.31
CA ALA A 447 0.15 -0.11 -11.43
C ALA A 447 -0.80 -0.88 -12.35
N MET A 448 -0.26 -1.49 -13.42
CA MET A 448 -1.02 -2.32 -14.34
C MET A 448 -1.56 -3.58 -13.65
N GLU A 449 -0.80 -4.20 -12.76
CA GLU A 449 -1.26 -5.37 -11.98
C GLU A 449 -2.52 -5.05 -11.18
N TYR A 450 -2.54 -3.92 -10.45
CA TYR A 450 -3.73 -3.46 -9.71
C TYR A 450 -4.93 -3.12 -10.60
N VAL A 451 -4.69 -2.68 -11.83
CA VAL A 451 -5.75 -2.40 -12.81
C VAL A 451 -6.34 -3.70 -13.37
N MET A 452 -5.51 -4.73 -13.53
CA MET A 452 -5.91 -6.00 -14.13
C MET A 452 -6.55 -6.98 -13.16
N ASP A 453 -6.29 -6.83 -11.86
CA ASP A 453 -6.80 -7.72 -10.84
C ASP A 453 -8.34 -7.59 -10.68
N GLU A 454 -9.08 -8.59 -11.15
CA GLU A 454 -10.54 -8.60 -11.19
C GLU A 454 -11.18 -8.69 -9.78
N GLY A 455 -12.42 -8.18 -9.62
CA GLY A 455 -13.16 -8.24 -8.35
C GLY A 455 -13.17 -6.95 -7.51
N THR A 456 -12.77 -5.82 -8.08
CA THR A 456 -12.82 -4.53 -7.39
C THR A 456 -14.25 -4.05 -7.12
N MET A 457 -14.65 -4.02 -5.85
CA MET A 457 -15.70 -3.09 -5.35
C MET A 457 -15.16 -1.65 -5.18
N ILE A 458 -13.87 -1.41 -5.48
CA ILE A 458 -13.12 -0.23 -5.08
C ILE A 458 -12.57 0.51 -6.31
N GLY A 459 -13.48 1.06 -7.12
CA GLY A 459 -13.13 1.71 -8.40
C GLY A 459 -12.17 2.91 -8.31
N TYR A 460 -11.94 3.45 -7.11
CA TYR A 460 -11.05 4.59 -6.92
C TYR A 460 -9.55 4.22 -7.00
N ILE A 461 -9.14 3.01 -6.58
CA ILE A 461 -7.73 2.56 -6.71
C ILE A 461 -7.36 2.37 -8.18
N GLU A 462 -8.23 1.71 -8.95
CA GLU A 462 -8.06 1.50 -10.39
C GLU A 462 -7.90 2.84 -11.13
N GLY A 463 -8.77 3.81 -10.84
CA GLY A 463 -8.67 5.16 -11.40
C GLY A 463 -7.36 5.85 -11.00
N CYS A 464 -6.84 5.57 -9.80
CA CYS A 464 -5.54 6.11 -9.38
C CYS A 464 -4.38 5.51 -10.15
N CYS A 465 -4.33 4.18 -10.27
CA CYS A 465 -3.30 3.45 -10.99
C CYS A 465 -3.24 3.88 -12.46
N LEU A 466 -4.38 4.02 -13.14
CA LEU A 466 -4.43 4.47 -14.53
C LEU A 466 -3.87 5.89 -14.73
N LYS A 467 -4.13 6.81 -13.78
CA LYS A 467 -3.54 8.16 -13.80
C LYS A 467 -2.01 8.09 -13.64
N VAL A 468 -1.54 7.25 -12.70
CA VAL A 468 -0.11 7.02 -12.46
C VAL A 468 0.56 6.40 -13.68
N MET A 469 -0.05 5.40 -14.32
CA MET A 469 0.45 4.79 -15.55
C MET A 469 0.61 5.83 -16.65
N GLY A 470 -0.43 6.64 -16.89
CA GLY A 470 -0.39 7.70 -17.90
C GLY A 470 0.72 8.71 -17.65
N ALA A 471 0.86 9.19 -16.41
CA ALA A 471 1.91 10.13 -16.02
C ALA A 471 3.31 9.51 -16.04
N SER A 472 3.46 8.25 -15.67
CA SER A 472 4.74 7.53 -15.69
C SER A 472 5.26 7.40 -17.12
N VAL A 473 4.38 7.08 -18.08
CA VAL A 473 4.73 7.09 -19.51
C VAL A 473 5.24 8.46 -19.93
N ASP A 474 4.62 9.56 -19.51
CA ASP A 474 5.07 10.91 -19.87
C ASP A 474 6.48 11.25 -19.37
N GLN A 475 6.95 10.60 -18.29
CA GLN A 475 8.29 10.81 -17.76
C GLN A 475 9.36 9.88 -18.37
N MET A 476 8.95 8.82 -19.06
CA MET A 476 9.86 7.86 -19.67
C MET A 476 10.57 8.41 -20.89
N SER A 477 11.78 7.90 -21.16
CA SER A 477 12.44 8.11 -22.46
C SER A 477 11.66 7.43 -23.59
N PRO A 478 11.77 7.88 -24.86
CA PRO A 478 11.10 7.21 -25.97
C PRO A 478 11.46 5.72 -26.10
N SER A 479 12.69 5.32 -25.77
CA SER A 479 13.09 3.91 -25.75
C SER A 479 12.40 3.09 -24.65
N ASP A 480 12.20 3.67 -23.47
CA ASP A 480 11.52 2.99 -22.37
C ASP A 480 10.01 2.87 -22.65
N GLN A 481 9.39 3.92 -23.19
CA GLN A 481 7.99 3.88 -23.65
C GLN A 481 7.80 2.77 -24.68
N LEU A 482 8.69 2.69 -25.67
CA LEU A 482 8.70 1.64 -26.69
C LEU A 482 8.80 0.25 -26.08
N SER A 483 9.66 0.05 -25.07
CA SER A 483 9.85 -1.24 -24.42
C SER A 483 8.55 -1.79 -23.78
N ILE A 484 7.71 -0.89 -23.26
CA ILE A 484 6.40 -1.23 -22.68
C ILE A 484 5.36 -1.45 -23.79
N PHE A 485 5.32 -0.56 -24.79
CA PHE A 485 4.28 -0.56 -25.81
C PHE A 485 4.44 -1.65 -26.87
N VAL A 486 5.64 -2.18 -27.07
CA VAL A 486 5.87 -3.35 -27.93
C VAL A 486 5.30 -4.65 -27.31
N ASN A 487 5.04 -4.67 -26.00
CA ASN A 487 4.44 -5.82 -25.34
C ASN A 487 2.97 -6.00 -25.73
N ARG A 488 2.69 -7.03 -26.54
CA ARG A 488 1.34 -7.40 -27.02
C ARG A 488 0.37 -7.66 -25.88
N GLN A 489 0.82 -8.23 -24.76
CA GLN A 489 -0.05 -8.52 -23.63
C GLN A 489 -0.51 -7.22 -22.95
N THR A 490 0.38 -6.25 -22.80
CA THR A 490 0.03 -4.91 -22.28
C THR A 490 -1.05 -4.25 -23.14
N CYS A 491 -0.88 -4.28 -24.48
CA CYS A 491 -1.87 -3.74 -25.41
C CYS A 491 -3.22 -4.45 -25.29
N ARG A 492 -3.22 -5.79 -25.28
CA ARG A 492 -4.43 -6.61 -25.14
C ARG A 492 -5.19 -6.28 -23.85
N HIS A 493 -4.49 -6.24 -22.73
CA HIS A 493 -5.06 -5.89 -21.44
C HIS A 493 -5.72 -4.49 -21.44
N LEU A 494 -5.05 -3.49 -21.99
CA LEU A 494 -5.60 -2.13 -22.11
C LEU A 494 -6.84 -2.11 -23.04
N LEU A 495 -6.83 -2.84 -24.15
CA LEU A 495 -7.97 -2.95 -25.05
C LEU A 495 -9.17 -3.66 -24.42
N ASP A 496 -8.93 -4.72 -23.66
CA ASP A 496 -9.97 -5.44 -22.92
C ASP A 496 -10.60 -4.52 -21.87
N LEU A 497 -9.78 -3.76 -21.13
CA LEU A 497 -10.26 -2.79 -20.16
C LEU A 497 -11.03 -1.63 -20.80
N LEU A 498 -10.56 -1.13 -21.96
CA LEU A 498 -11.26 -0.11 -22.75
C LEU A 498 -12.67 -0.60 -23.14
N ASN A 499 -12.75 -1.82 -23.67
CA ASN A 499 -14.00 -2.45 -24.10
C ASN A 499 -14.94 -2.74 -22.91
N LYS A 500 -14.40 -3.25 -21.79
CA LYS A 500 -15.15 -3.47 -20.54
C LYS A 500 -15.72 -2.15 -20.02
N SER A 501 -14.91 -1.10 -19.97
CA SER A 501 -15.33 0.24 -19.51
C SER A 501 -16.37 0.86 -20.43
N TYR A 502 -16.26 0.65 -21.74
CA TYR A 502 -17.28 1.05 -22.72
C TYR A 502 -18.63 0.37 -22.47
N LYS A 503 -18.63 -0.96 -22.32
CA LYS A 503 -19.85 -1.75 -22.05
C LYS A 503 -20.52 -1.34 -20.74
N LEU A 504 -19.73 -1.10 -19.70
CA LEU A 504 -20.20 -0.76 -18.35
C LEU A 504 -20.47 0.73 -18.11
N ASN A 505 -20.41 1.60 -19.13
CA ASN A 505 -20.60 3.05 -18.97
C ASN A 505 -19.57 3.77 -18.07
N ARG A 506 -18.36 3.23 -17.90
CA ARG A 506 -17.33 3.83 -17.03
C ARG A 506 -16.52 4.91 -17.76
N HIS A 507 -17.09 6.10 -17.89
CA HIS A 507 -16.55 7.22 -18.66
C HIS A 507 -15.12 7.62 -18.27
N GLU A 508 -14.84 7.80 -16.98
CA GLU A 508 -13.52 8.25 -16.53
C GLU A 508 -12.43 7.23 -16.87
N ILE A 509 -12.69 5.95 -16.57
CA ILE A 509 -11.74 4.87 -16.86
C ILE A 509 -11.53 4.71 -18.37
N TYR A 510 -12.61 4.75 -19.16
CA TYR A 510 -12.50 4.72 -20.62
C TYR A 510 -11.56 5.82 -21.14
N ARG A 511 -11.72 7.05 -20.64
CA ARG A 511 -10.87 8.19 -21.03
C ARG A 511 -9.40 7.99 -20.65
N LEU A 512 -9.14 7.51 -19.43
CA LEU A 512 -7.76 7.28 -18.96
C LEU A 512 -7.06 6.19 -19.80
N VAL A 513 -7.74 5.08 -20.04
CA VAL A 513 -7.21 3.97 -20.86
C VAL A 513 -6.99 4.42 -22.31
N LEU A 514 -7.95 5.16 -22.88
CA LEU A 514 -7.83 5.71 -24.23
C LEU A 514 -6.61 6.64 -24.35
N GLY A 515 -6.33 7.45 -23.33
CA GLY A 515 -5.15 8.32 -23.29
C GLY A 515 -3.82 7.55 -23.32
N ILE A 516 -3.73 6.41 -22.63
CA ILE A 516 -2.54 5.54 -22.67
C ILE A 516 -2.41 4.88 -24.06
N LEU A 517 -3.52 4.34 -24.59
CA LEU A 517 -3.55 3.72 -25.91
C LEU A 517 -3.24 4.72 -27.04
N TYR A 518 -3.61 5.99 -26.89
CA TYR A 518 -3.24 7.06 -27.83
C TYR A 518 -1.72 7.18 -27.94
N LYS A 519 -1.01 7.20 -26.82
CA LYS A 519 0.46 7.27 -26.78
C LYS A 519 1.10 6.04 -27.42
N MET A 520 0.54 4.86 -27.15
CA MET A 520 0.94 3.62 -27.80
C MET A 520 0.75 3.68 -29.31
N VAL A 521 -0.41 4.12 -29.81
CA VAL A 521 -0.67 4.25 -31.25
C VAL A 521 0.27 5.25 -31.92
N ALA A 522 0.64 6.33 -31.23
CA ALA A 522 1.58 7.32 -31.77
C ALA A 522 3.00 6.75 -31.97
N GLN A 523 3.39 5.70 -31.24
CA GLN A 523 4.76 5.14 -31.26
C GLN A 523 4.87 3.75 -31.88
N CYS A 524 3.87 2.90 -31.69
CA CYS A 524 3.80 1.49 -32.11
C CYS A 524 2.39 1.15 -32.61
N PRO A 525 1.94 1.77 -33.71
CA PRO A 525 0.60 1.56 -34.23
C PRO A 525 0.36 0.09 -34.66
N GLU A 526 1.40 -0.67 -35.01
CA GLU A 526 1.30 -2.06 -35.45
C GLU A 526 0.74 -2.97 -34.36
N VAL A 527 1.24 -2.84 -33.13
CA VAL A 527 0.82 -3.69 -32.00
C VAL A 527 -0.66 -3.47 -31.69
N PHE A 528 -1.10 -2.21 -31.70
CA PHE A 528 -2.49 -1.85 -31.51
C PHE A 528 -3.41 -2.48 -32.56
N VAL A 529 -2.98 -2.44 -33.83
CA VAL A 529 -3.71 -3.01 -34.96
C VAL A 529 -3.74 -4.54 -34.89
N GLU A 530 -2.59 -5.18 -34.62
CA GLU A 530 -2.47 -6.64 -34.46
C GLU A 530 -3.39 -7.18 -33.36
N MET A 531 -3.56 -6.44 -32.26
CA MET A 531 -4.42 -6.84 -31.14
C MET A 531 -5.91 -6.52 -31.37
N GLY A 532 -6.30 -6.06 -32.56
CA GLY A 532 -7.70 -5.81 -32.93
C GLY A 532 -8.25 -4.47 -32.46
N GLY A 533 -7.38 -3.53 -32.09
CA GLY A 533 -7.78 -2.23 -31.55
C GLY A 533 -8.61 -1.37 -32.52
N VAL A 534 -8.38 -1.50 -33.84
CA VAL A 534 -9.16 -0.81 -34.89
C VAL A 534 -10.64 -1.17 -34.80
N TRP A 535 -10.96 -2.47 -34.74
CA TRP A 535 -12.32 -2.97 -34.67
C TRP A 535 -13.04 -2.48 -33.40
N ILE A 536 -12.33 -2.50 -32.28
CA ILE A 536 -12.82 -2.05 -30.97
C ILE A 536 -13.13 -0.55 -31.02
N LEU A 537 -12.17 0.30 -31.43
CA LEU A 537 -12.36 1.75 -31.50
C LEU A 537 -13.51 2.16 -32.43
N ILE A 538 -13.59 1.57 -33.63
CA ILE A 538 -14.69 1.85 -34.56
C ILE A 538 -16.03 1.44 -33.96
N GLY A 539 -16.07 0.31 -33.25
CA GLY A 539 -17.25 -0.14 -32.51
C GLY A 539 -17.69 0.82 -31.41
N HIS A 540 -16.75 1.58 -30.84
CA HIS A 540 -16.99 2.53 -29.75
C HIS A 540 -17.43 3.93 -30.19
N LEU A 541 -17.33 4.27 -31.49
CA LEU A 541 -17.68 5.62 -31.98
C LEU A 541 -19.13 6.06 -31.66
N LYS A 542 -20.01 5.11 -31.32
CA LYS A 542 -21.42 5.38 -30.99
C LYS A 542 -21.65 6.03 -29.61
N LYS A 543 -20.68 6.02 -28.71
CA LYS A 543 -20.88 6.37 -27.30
C LYS A 543 -19.64 7.08 -26.76
N PHE A 544 -19.86 8.07 -25.89
CA PHE A 544 -18.86 9.02 -25.39
C PHE A 544 -18.33 9.98 -26.47
N ASN A 545 -17.65 11.05 -26.05
CA ASN A 545 -17.09 12.06 -26.95
C ASN A 545 -15.99 11.45 -27.83
N TYR A 546 -16.38 10.82 -28.94
CA TYR A 546 -15.57 10.00 -29.85
C TYR A 546 -14.48 10.75 -30.64
N TYR A 547 -14.23 12.03 -30.32
CA TYR A 547 -13.20 12.83 -30.96
C TYR A 547 -11.81 12.20 -30.82
N ASP A 548 -11.41 11.78 -29.63
CA ASP A 548 -10.10 11.17 -29.38
C ASP A 548 -9.94 9.85 -30.13
N SER A 549 -11.01 9.05 -30.20
CA SER A 549 -11.03 7.81 -30.98
C SER A 549 -10.88 8.07 -32.48
N LEU A 550 -11.52 9.13 -33.01
CA LEU A 550 -11.34 9.55 -34.41
C LEU A 550 -9.90 10.05 -34.65
N CYS A 551 -9.31 10.80 -33.72
CA CYS A 551 -7.92 11.23 -33.81
C CYS A 551 -6.94 10.04 -33.85
N MET A 552 -7.17 9.01 -33.04
CA MET A 552 -6.37 7.77 -33.10
C MET A 552 -6.51 7.05 -34.43
N LEU A 553 -7.74 6.89 -34.93
CA LEU A 553 -8.00 6.26 -36.23
C LEU A 553 -7.35 7.06 -37.38
N ARG A 554 -7.31 8.39 -37.27
CA ARG A 554 -6.59 9.26 -38.19
C ARG A 554 -5.09 8.96 -38.16
N ILE A 555 -4.46 8.91 -36.98
CA ILE A 555 -3.02 8.59 -36.85
C ILE A 555 -2.71 7.26 -37.54
N LEU A 556 -3.52 6.23 -37.29
CA LEU A 556 -3.35 4.90 -37.89
C LEU A 556 -3.37 4.94 -39.41
N VAL A 557 -4.37 5.59 -40.02
CA VAL A 557 -4.49 5.61 -41.48
C VAL A 557 -3.42 6.49 -42.13
N THR A 558 -2.97 7.55 -41.45
CA THR A 558 -1.89 8.43 -41.94
C THR A 558 -0.48 7.88 -41.73
N SER A 559 -0.33 6.74 -41.04
CA SER A 559 0.98 6.11 -40.78
C SER A 559 1.72 5.66 -42.05
N LYS A 560 1.04 5.64 -43.21
CA LYS A 560 1.51 5.13 -44.52
C LYS A 560 1.94 3.65 -44.49
N GLN A 561 1.64 2.92 -43.41
CA GLN A 561 1.94 1.50 -43.31
C GLN A 561 0.85 0.65 -43.98
N GLN A 562 1.24 -0.07 -45.03
CA GLN A 562 0.29 -0.79 -45.89
C GLN A 562 -0.60 -1.79 -45.12
N LYS A 563 -0.04 -2.50 -44.13
CA LYS A 563 -0.79 -3.46 -43.31
C LYS A 563 -1.89 -2.79 -42.46
N ILE A 564 -1.61 -1.61 -41.91
CA ILE A 564 -2.56 -0.86 -41.09
C ILE A 564 -3.71 -0.34 -41.94
N VAL A 565 -3.39 0.23 -43.11
CA VAL A 565 -4.41 0.74 -44.03
C VAL A 565 -5.28 -0.40 -44.58
N GLN A 566 -4.70 -1.58 -44.82
CA GLN A 566 -5.47 -2.79 -45.17
C GLN A 566 -6.42 -3.24 -44.06
N GLU A 567 -5.99 -3.21 -42.79
CA GLU A 567 -6.87 -3.53 -41.66
C GLU A 567 -8.04 -2.53 -41.55
N MET A 568 -7.74 -1.23 -41.66
CA MET A 568 -8.73 -0.16 -41.67
C MET A 568 -9.72 -0.32 -42.84
N GLY A 569 -9.23 -0.77 -44.00
CA GLY A 569 -10.00 -1.00 -45.22
C GLY A 569 -10.82 -2.29 -45.26
N LYS A 570 -10.82 -3.12 -44.22
CA LYS A 570 -11.72 -4.29 -44.15
C LYS A 570 -13.17 -3.86 -44.26
N THR A 571 -13.97 -4.61 -45.04
CA THR A 571 -15.36 -4.27 -45.37
C THR A 571 -16.20 -3.93 -44.14
N ASP A 572 -16.08 -4.70 -43.05
CA ASP A 572 -16.88 -4.46 -41.84
C ASP A 572 -16.48 -3.17 -41.11
N ASN A 573 -15.19 -2.81 -41.10
CA ASN A 573 -14.69 -1.55 -40.53
C ASN A 573 -15.23 -0.35 -41.32
N VAL A 574 -15.12 -0.40 -42.64
CA VAL A 574 -15.62 0.63 -43.56
C VAL A 574 -17.12 0.78 -43.44
N GLN A 575 -17.87 -0.32 -43.34
CA GLN A 575 -19.33 -0.28 -43.19
C GLN A 575 -19.74 0.46 -41.91
N ARG A 576 -19.03 0.24 -40.81
CA ARG A 576 -19.28 0.93 -39.54
C ARG A 576 -18.95 2.41 -39.62
N LEU A 577 -17.80 2.76 -40.20
CA LEU A 577 -17.38 4.15 -40.40
C LEU A 577 -18.37 4.92 -41.28
N VAL A 578 -18.85 4.31 -42.37
CA VAL A 578 -19.83 4.94 -43.27
C VAL A 578 -21.18 5.13 -42.58
N ARG A 579 -21.67 4.14 -41.83
CA ARG A 579 -22.88 4.31 -41.00
C ARG A 579 -22.74 5.46 -40.02
N PHE A 580 -21.56 5.60 -39.43
CA PHE A 580 -21.28 6.69 -38.50
C PHE A 580 -21.19 8.05 -39.21
N LEU A 581 -20.58 8.09 -40.41
CA LEU A 581 -20.51 9.30 -41.25
C LEU A 581 -21.91 9.78 -41.64
N GLN A 582 -22.81 8.86 -41.98
CA GLN A 582 -24.20 9.20 -42.26
C GLN A 582 -24.92 9.78 -41.04
N ALA A 583 -24.70 9.21 -39.85
CA ALA A 583 -25.26 9.74 -38.61
C ALA A 583 -24.76 11.16 -38.31
N CYS A 584 -23.44 11.40 -38.41
CA CYS A 584 -22.89 12.75 -38.26
C CYS A 584 -23.43 13.72 -39.32
N ALA A 585 -23.57 13.26 -40.57
CA ALA A 585 -24.12 14.07 -41.65
C ALA A 585 -25.59 14.44 -41.47
N THR A 586 -26.39 13.61 -40.78
CA THR A 586 -27.76 13.97 -40.39
C THR A 586 -27.79 14.98 -39.24
N GLU A 587 -26.87 14.89 -38.28
CA GLU A 587 -26.79 15.83 -37.16
C GLU A 587 -26.35 17.24 -37.60
N LEU A 588 -25.56 17.35 -38.69
CA LEU A 588 -25.18 18.63 -39.31
C LEU A 588 -26.38 19.48 -39.72
N ASP A 589 -27.50 18.84 -40.10
CA ASP A 589 -28.70 19.53 -40.59
C ASP A 589 -29.59 20.06 -39.44
N VAL A 590 -29.39 19.61 -38.19
CA VAL A 590 -30.36 19.81 -37.08
C VAL A 590 -29.73 20.45 -35.83
N SER A 591 -28.41 20.36 -35.62
CA SER A 591 -27.79 20.73 -34.34
C SER A 591 -27.43 22.22 -34.19
N PRO A 592 -27.74 22.86 -33.04
CA PRO A 592 -27.30 24.22 -32.73
C PRO A 592 -25.79 24.33 -32.41
N ASN A 593 -25.10 23.21 -32.12
CA ASN A 593 -23.67 23.19 -31.83
C ASN A 593 -22.86 22.72 -33.06
N THR A 594 -22.92 23.52 -34.13
CA THR A 594 -22.47 23.14 -35.48
C THR A 594 -20.96 22.91 -35.57
N TYR A 595 -20.15 23.55 -34.72
CA TYR A 595 -18.70 23.52 -34.83
C TYR A 595 -18.11 22.12 -34.54
N MET A 596 -18.41 21.54 -33.38
CA MET A 596 -17.86 20.26 -32.96
C MET A 596 -18.30 19.11 -33.88
N ILE A 597 -19.53 19.15 -34.39
CA ILE A 597 -20.06 18.13 -35.30
C ILE A 597 -19.37 18.25 -36.68
N LYS A 598 -19.14 19.46 -37.18
CA LYS A 598 -18.38 19.69 -38.43
C LYS A 598 -16.97 19.13 -38.33
N GLU A 599 -16.25 19.42 -37.25
CA GLU A 599 -14.88 18.94 -37.04
C GLU A 599 -14.82 17.41 -37.02
N LYS A 600 -15.70 16.76 -36.25
CA LYS A 600 -15.79 15.28 -36.18
C LYS A 600 -16.11 14.66 -37.53
N THR A 601 -17.08 15.23 -38.25
CA THR A 601 -17.48 14.73 -39.59
C THR A 601 -16.33 14.87 -40.58
N PHE A 602 -15.57 15.97 -40.50
CA PHE A 602 -14.40 16.21 -41.34
C PHE A 602 -13.28 15.19 -41.08
N ILE A 603 -12.95 14.92 -39.81
CA ILE A 603 -11.93 13.92 -39.46
C ILE A 603 -12.34 12.54 -39.99
N LEU A 604 -13.60 12.16 -39.82
CA LEU A 604 -14.13 10.89 -40.29
C LEU A 604 -14.12 10.77 -41.83
N ALA A 605 -14.49 11.84 -42.53
CA ALA A 605 -14.41 11.90 -43.99
C ALA A 605 -12.96 11.80 -44.47
N SER A 606 -12.02 12.42 -43.76
CA SER A 606 -10.59 12.32 -44.04
C SER A 606 -10.08 10.88 -43.91
N ILE A 607 -10.47 10.17 -42.83
CA ILE A 607 -10.11 8.76 -42.63
C ILE A 607 -10.61 7.88 -43.79
N LEU A 608 -11.87 8.03 -44.17
CA LEU A 608 -12.45 7.26 -45.27
C LEU A 608 -11.79 7.58 -46.62
N SER A 609 -11.42 8.84 -46.84
CA SER A 609 -10.72 9.26 -48.05
C SER A 609 -9.36 8.59 -48.16
N GLU A 610 -8.61 8.53 -47.06
CA GLU A 610 -7.29 7.90 -47.00
C GLU A 610 -7.35 6.38 -47.21
N ILE A 611 -8.38 5.71 -46.67
CA ILE A 611 -8.65 4.29 -46.92
C ILE A 611 -8.91 4.05 -48.41
N ILE A 612 -9.74 4.89 -49.04
CA ILE A 612 -10.09 4.75 -50.46
C ILE A 612 -8.87 4.98 -51.34
N PHE A 613 -8.07 6.01 -51.04
CA PHE A 613 -6.84 6.31 -51.79
C PHE A 613 -5.87 5.13 -51.83
N HIS A 614 -5.74 4.39 -50.73
CA HIS A 614 -4.85 3.23 -50.62
C HIS A 614 -5.52 1.89 -50.96
N SER A 615 -6.79 1.89 -51.35
CA SER A 615 -7.51 0.68 -51.74
C SER A 615 -7.14 0.25 -53.17
N LYS A 616 -7.05 -1.06 -53.43
CA LYS A 616 -6.80 -1.54 -54.80
C LYS A 616 -7.94 -1.14 -55.72
N GLU A 617 -7.61 -0.74 -56.94
CA GLU A 617 -8.57 -0.33 -57.97
C GLU A 617 -9.68 -1.39 -58.19
N SER A 618 -9.34 -2.68 -58.11
CA SER A 618 -10.29 -3.78 -58.22
C SER A 618 -11.38 -3.78 -57.14
N HIS A 619 -11.08 -3.31 -55.92
CA HIS A 619 -12.07 -3.20 -54.84
C HIS A 619 -13.03 -2.02 -55.06
N LEU A 620 -12.51 -0.90 -55.58
CA LEU A 620 -13.29 0.31 -55.84
C LEU A 620 -14.35 0.11 -56.92
N LYS A 621 -14.13 -0.84 -57.86
CA LYS A 621 -15.09 -1.19 -58.91
C LYS A 621 -16.34 -1.95 -58.42
N THR A 622 -16.36 -2.41 -57.16
CA THR A 622 -17.53 -3.10 -56.60
C THR A 622 -18.66 -2.12 -56.28
N ILE A 623 -19.92 -2.59 -56.36
CA ILE A 623 -21.13 -1.80 -56.08
C ILE A 623 -21.07 -1.17 -54.67
N TYR A 624 -20.54 -1.93 -53.70
CA TYR A 624 -20.40 -1.47 -52.33
C TYR A 624 -19.47 -0.25 -52.22
N TRP A 625 -18.25 -0.33 -52.76
CA TRP A 625 -17.27 0.76 -52.67
C TRP A 625 -17.65 2.00 -53.50
N ARG A 626 -18.36 1.81 -54.62
CA ARG A 626 -19.01 2.91 -55.35
C ARG A 626 -20.04 3.65 -54.50
N THR A 627 -20.81 2.91 -53.70
CA THR A 627 -21.80 3.49 -52.78
C THR A 627 -21.11 4.27 -51.66
N VAL A 628 -20.03 3.72 -51.07
CA VAL A 628 -19.21 4.39 -50.05
C VAL A 628 -18.64 5.72 -50.58
N THR A 629 -18.05 5.69 -51.77
CA THR A 629 -17.51 6.85 -52.49
C THR A 629 -18.57 7.94 -52.70
N ARG A 630 -19.78 7.56 -53.14
CA ARG A 630 -20.90 8.48 -53.33
C ARG A 630 -21.31 9.16 -52.03
N ILE A 631 -21.48 8.39 -50.95
CA ILE A 631 -21.87 8.92 -49.63
C ILE A 631 -20.81 9.90 -49.13
N LEU A 632 -19.52 9.53 -49.22
CA LEU A 632 -18.42 10.40 -48.81
C LEU A 632 -18.42 11.73 -49.56
N ARG A 633 -18.64 11.69 -50.88
CA ARG A 633 -18.75 12.89 -51.73
C ARG A 633 -19.90 13.81 -51.29
N GLU A 634 -21.07 13.25 -51.04
CA GLU A 634 -22.25 14.01 -50.58
C GLU A 634 -21.97 14.74 -49.25
N VAL A 635 -21.33 14.07 -48.30
CA VAL A 635 -21.01 14.65 -46.99
C VAL A 635 -19.95 15.73 -47.10
N LEU A 636 -18.94 15.56 -47.95
CA LEU A 636 -17.91 16.58 -48.19
C LEU A 636 -18.48 17.85 -48.84
N ILE A 637 -19.43 17.71 -49.77
CA ILE A 637 -20.16 18.85 -50.36
C ILE A 637 -20.97 19.59 -49.29
N LYS A 638 -21.64 18.85 -48.40
CA LYS A 638 -22.35 19.45 -47.25
C LYS A 638 -21.41 20.23 -46.33
N LEU A 639 -20.23 19.70 -46.04
CA LEU A 639 -19.23 20.35 -45.18
C LEU A 639 -18.65 21.63 -45.80
N SER A 640 -18.46 21.67 -47.12
CA SER A 640 -17.87 22.82 -47.82
C SER A 640 -18.86 23.98 -48.03
N GLY A 641 -20.17 23.71 -47.98
CA GLY A 641 -21.23 24.71 -48.15
C GLY A 641 -21.35 25.26 -49.57
N ALA A 642 -20.74 24.64 -50.58
CA ALA A 642 -20.80 25.05 -51.98
C ALA A 642 -21.28 23.90 -52.88
N PRO A 643 -22.28 24.11 -53.75
CA PRO A 643 -22.88 23.05 -54.59
C PRO A 643 -21.94 22.56 -55.71
N THR A 644 -20.85 23.26 -56.00
CA THR A 644 -19.89 22.94 -57.07
C THR A 644 -18.50 23.50 -56.72
N CYS A 645 -17.49 22.65 -56.56
CA CYS A 645 -16.08 23.07 -56.59
C CYS A 645 -15.20 22.00 -57.24
N SER A 646 -14.44 22.42 -58.24
CA SER A 646 -13.29 21.73 -58.84
C SER A 646 -12.05 21.91 -57.94
N ILE A 647 -11.15 20.91 -57.88
CA ILE A 647 -10.06 20.82 -56.89
C ILE A 647 -8.76 20.34 -57.61
N ASP A 648 -7.62 21.04 -57.40
CA ASP A 648 -6.32 20.87 -58.10
C ASP A 648 -5.07 20.89 -57.17
N THR A 649 -3.96 20.26 -57.59
CA THR A 649 -3.08 19.17 -57.06
C THR A 649 -2.00 19.41 -55.95
N ILE A 650 -1.97 20.50 -55.16
CA ILE A 650 -0.80 20.91 -54.33
C ILE A 650 -1.09 21.35 -52.85
N PHE A 651 -1.66 20.54 -51.95
CA PHE A 651 -1.85 20.95 -50.52
C PHE A 651 -1.52 19.91 -49.46
N PHE A 652 -1.37 18.63 -49.80
CA PHE A 652 -0.91 17.65 -48.81
C PHE A 652 0.57 17.79 -48.43
N GLU A 653 1.37 18.60 -49.14
CA GLU A 653 2.77 18.87 -48.75
C GLU A 653 2.91 20.12 -47.87
N THR A 654 2.09 21.16 -48.06
CA THR A 654 2.31 22.48 -47.40
C THR A 654 1.56 22.70 -46.09
N TYR A 655 0.53 21.89 -45.75
CA TYR A 655 -0.11 21.96 -44.42
C TYR A 655 0.69 21.20 -43.34
N TYR A 656 1.62 20.34 -43.75
CA TYR A 656 2.34 19.43 -42.85
C TYR A 656 3.75 19.90 -42.47
N GLU A 657 4.21 21.08 -42.94
CA GLU A 657 5.55 21.63 -42.64
C GLU A 657 5.58 22.96 -41.85
N THR A 658 4.45 23.63 -41.59
CA THR A 658 4.49 24.87 -40.77
C THR A 658 4.59 24.54 -39.27
N PRO A 659 5.63 25.03 -38.56
CA PRO A 659 5.74 24.87 -37.11
C PRO A 659 4.55 25.52 -36.43
N ARG A 660 3.89 24.80 -35.52
CA ARG A 660 2.85 25.36 -34.66
C ARG A 660 3.45 26.47 -33.79
N GLY A 661 3.26 27.71 -34.20
CA GLY A 661 3.64 28.89 -33.44
C GLY A 661 2.89 30.09 -34.01
N GLU A 662 2.07 30.69 -33.15
CA GLU A 662 1.27 31.92 -33.31
C GLU A 662 -0.25 31.70 -33.49
N ASP A 663 -0.98 32.45 -32.66
CA ASP A 663 -2.40 32.35 -32.31
C ASP A 663 -3.35 32.06 -33.48
N LEU A 664 -4.09 30.96 -33.37
CA LEU A 664 -5.18 30.61 -34.29
C LEU A 664 -6.54 30.96 -33.66
N MET A 665 -7.00 32.19 -33.93
CA MET A 665 -8.42 32.59 -33.82
C MET A 665 -9.25 32.15 -35.06
N GLU A 666 -8.69 31.35 -35.96
CA GLU A 666 -9.26 30.99 -37.25
C GLU A 666 -9.46 29.47 -37.37
N THR A 667 -10.66 29.03 -37.76
CA THR A 667 -10.99 27.61 -37.91
C THR A 667 -10.39 27.00 -39.20
N PRO A 668 -10.19 25.67 -39.28
CA PRO A 668 -9.70 25.03 -40.51
C PRO A 668 -10.54 25.35 -41.76
N ILE A 669 -11.84 25.59 -41.58
CA ILE A 669 -12.78 25.96 -42.66
C ILE A 669 -12.64 27.45 -43.04
N GLU A 670 -12.34 28.34 -42.10
CA GLU A 670 -12.08 29.75 -42.38
C GLU A 670 -10.72 29.95 -43.05
N TYR A 671 -9.70 29.22 -42.59
CA TYR A 671 -8.40 29.15 -43.24
C TYR A 671 -8.50 28.66 -44.69
N LEU A 672 -9.37 27.66 -44.94
CA LEU A 672 -9.71 27.15 -46.29
C LEU A 672 -10.47 28.17 -47.16
N LYS A 673 -11.27 29.06 -46.55
CA LYS A 673 -11.97 30.14 -47.26
C LYS A 673 -11.06 31.32 -47.58
N ARG A 674 -10.08 31.62 -46.71
CA ARG A 674 -9.18 32.77 -46.82
C ARG A 674 -8.07 32.59 -47.85
N ASN A 675 -7.50 31.39 -47.98
CA ASN A 675 -6.35 31.12 -48.86
C ASN A 675 -6.78 30.44 -50.18
N ARG A 676 -7.97 30.81 -50.67
CA ARG A 676 -8.67 30.16 -51.78
C ARG A 676 -7.92 30.24 -53.13
N ASP A 677 -7.07 31.25 -53.30
CA ASP A 677 -6.36 31.55 -54.54
C ASP A 677 -4.86 31.19 -54.52
N GLU A 678 -4.28 30.81 -53.37
CA GLU A 678 -2.82 30.59 -53.24
C GLU A 678 -2.38 29.14 -52.99
N ARG A 679 -3.22 28.23 -52.47
CA ARG A 679 -2.75 26.87 -52.05
C ARG A 679 -3.81 25.79 -52.24
N GLY A 680 -3.76 25.09 -53.37
CA GLY A 680 -4.76 24.10 -53.80
C GLY A 680 -4.50 22.66 -53.37
N CYS A 681 -5.49 22.02 -52.70
CA CYS A 681 -5.88 20.56 -52.57
C CYS A 681 -5.23 19.37 -51.77
N CYS A 682 -6.07 18.36 -51.45
CA CYS A 682 -6.18 17.14 -52.29
C CYS A 682 -7.47 16.33 -52.02
N LEU A 683 -8.26 16.11 -53.09
CA LEU A 683 -9.48 15.29 -53.16
C LEU A 683 -9.53 14.43 -54.45
N TYR A 684 -8.40 14.27 -55.16
CA TYR A 684 -8.40 13.99 -56.60
C TYR A 684 -8.56 12.52 -57.02
N CYS A 685 -8.34 11.52 -56.15
CA CYS A 685 -8.52 10.11 -56.57
C CYS A 685 -9.96 9.60 -56.52
N LEU A 686 -10.89 10.32 -55.88
CA LEU A 686 -12.30 9.92 -55.79
C LEU A 686 -13.18 10.44 -56.94
N LEU A 687 -12.65 11.35 -57.78
CA LEU A 687 -13.46 12.09 -58.74
C LEU A 687 -13.12 11.85 -60.23
N GLN A 688 -12.06 11.11 -60.58
CA GLN A 688 -11.65 10.95 -61.99
C GLN A 688 -11.40 9.52 -62.51
N GLY A 689 -11.65 8.44 -61.75
CA GLY A 689 -11.35 7.09 -62.28
C GLY A 689 -12.13 5.89 -61.73
N VAL A 690 -13.19 5.52 -62.47
CA VAL A 690 -13.95 4.23 -62.53
C VAL A 690 -15.18 4.02 -61.63
#